data_AF-A0AAW6XKV8-F1
#
_entry.id   AF-A0AAW6XKV8-F1
#
_cell.length_a   1.000
_cell.length_b   1.000
_cell.length_c   1.000
_cell.angle_alpha   90.00
_cell.angle_beta   90.00
_cell.angle_gamma   90.00
#
_symmetry.space_group_name_H-M   'P 1'
#
loop_
_entity.id
_entity.type
_entity.pdbx_description
1 polymer ?
#
loop_
_entity_poly.entity_id
_entity_poly.type
_entity_poly.pdbx_seq_one_letter_code
_entity_poly.pdbx_strand_id
1 'polypeptide(L)'
;MKQKYGLTHISKTITVTSNDTLYTLYRKTARYLYKNGVENGDYTDKDEVLALSHKLDIKENEIKKVDSSKLAPEEKIEFEKKFKFKNTQKDKWEDHIYQYQKDGEKTFIFIKPNGSIPSTYYGQRRYWTDTNETIKQRASLNTYYNGLPDTDTTPWITRANNRNEKVYFTAYSRDLLIGYDKLNIDLKRNFKEKSLEPLNELIDNLTDPKNSGSSNEYLFSPDAYYEIFAKQAHMPTYEEWQNTPEESLLKIRINKEDTEKNQKPKSAIEKELSEYLINKDQIIPKTTVSNVLSKNQTLNFVNRYLKDTYNLTLQQQYDAEQARSSHATFFQTKKNIDKTTQTEMERLTNDLSKHFKKVEIDNDVDLEELKKFIPELKQTVSALPHAKNGIKPILRFRKLKNHRALGMFTPINNTLAVDFRYDKKTKETGLQSFVHEYGHFLDYNYNGRSNLPLSINKNFSDSLQSIQAEIGNSSTALTPKESTYLKTPSEVFARAFETYASNLGLNNSVIKDKEIYNSKIDIKYSTFTPDIKKKISSYFDKQFPTIKQKIRQLSQENEKVVENEKPKIYRYYSLFRPINPGTYPMKNFKPLKVENFDERKDVGGNVKAWGYVEYLNKLSLEEQQNYDLINEKPIKVAQAIQELNQKKRLNLTDVSVNSSNPSQVEYTVWGNAESANKHKGLFATLNINTKEIDDTNESSIIKNTQKTLLSQQNALSKSKFYDSKFVVAIKSNINKLQNIPDQQSRTQKEKGLSKAEMHRQAFLISRGRMQPTQDSKTMELSQKFKEKWATRRGEINKKQLARKHAMQSRNLER
;
A
#
# COMPACT_ATOMS: atom_id res chain seq x y z
N MET A 1 22.64 13.88 6.37
CA MET A 1 23.91 14.09 5.62
C MET A 1 24.83 15.07 6.34
N LYS A 2 24.45 16.33 6.59
CA LYS A 2 25.27 17.31 7.35
C LYS A 2 25.87 16.77 8.65
N GLN A 3 25.05 16.19 9.54
CA GLN A 3 25.53 15.64 10.81
C GLN A 3 26.45 14.41 10.64
N LYS A 4 26.18 13.55 9.65
CA LYS A 4 26.94 12.31 9.42
C LYS A 4 28.29 12.58 8.74
N TYR A 5 28.28 13.40 7.69
CA TYR A 5 29.39 13.52 6.75
C TYR A 5 29.87 14.96 6.52
N GLY A 6 29.33 15.94 7.26
CA GLY A 6 29.67 17.36 7.07
C GLY A 6 29.04 18.02 5.84
N LEU A 7 28.25 17.30 5.05
CA LEU A 7 27.72 17.81 3.78
C LEU A 7 26.64 18.88 3.98
N THR A 8 26.90 20.11 3.53
CA THR A 8 25.97 21.24 3.65
C THR A 8 24.80 21.13 2.67
N HIS A 9 25.05 20.70 1.43
CA HIS A 9 24.05 20.48 0.40
C HIS A 9 24.24 19.13 -0.31
N ILE A 10 23.21 18.66 -1.02
CA ILE A 10 23.27 17.46 -1.85
C ILE A 10 22.76 17.81 -3.25
N SER A 11 23.63 17.66 -4.23
CA SER A 11 23.46 18.07 -5.63
C SER A 11 23.59 16.88 -6.59
N LYS A 12 24.42 15.90 -6.25
CA LYS A 12 24.63 14.69 -7.04
C LYS A 12 23.78 13.54 -6.52
N THR A 13 23.62 12.53 -7.35
CA THR A 13 22.88 11.31 -7.03
C THR A 13 23.80 10.09 -7.04
N ILE A 14 23.40 9.06 -6.30
CA ILE A 14 24.03 7.75 -6.30
C ILE A 14 23.08 6.75 -6.97
N THR A 15 23.59 5.98 -7.92
CA THR A 15 22.82 4.95 -8.61
C THR A 15 23.22 3.58 -8.10
N VAL A 16 22.25 2.89 -7.49
CA VAL A 16 22.40 1.51 -6.99
C VAL A 16 21.53 0.59 -7.83
N THR A 17 22.11 -0.51 -8.30
CA THR A 17 21.43 -1.55 -9.09
C THR A 17 21.44 -2.88 -8.36
N SER A 18 20.67 -3.86 -8.84
CA SER A 18 20.66 -5.22 -8.30
C SER A 18 22.01 -5.94 -8.46
N ASN A 19 22.87 -5.47 -9.36
CA ASN A 19 24.21 -6.03 -9.60
C ASN A 19 25.27 -5.42 -8.67
N ASP A 20 24.91 -4.47 -7.80
CA ASP A 20 25.88 -3.89 -6.88
C ASP A 20 26.14 -4.83 -5.70
N THR A 21 27.39 -5.29 -5.61
CA THR A 21 27.90 -6.01 -4.45
C THR A 21 28.18 -5.04 -3.30
N LEU A 22 28.44 -5.57 -2.10
CA LEU A 22 28.85 -4.73 -0.97
C LEU A 22 30.09 -3.89 -1.29
N TYR A 23 31.05 -4.45 -2.02
CA TYR A 23 32.26 -3.76 -2.49
C TYR A 23 31.92 -2.58 -3.41
N THR A 24 31.08 -2.79 -4.43
CA THR A 24 30.73 -1.71 -5.37
C THR A 24 29.86 -0.64 -4.71
N LEU A 25 28.94 -1.04 -3.83
CA LEU A 25 28.10 -0.11 -3.06
C LEU A 25 28.93 0.76 -2.12
N TYR A 26 29.90 0.17 -1.41
CA TYR A 26 30.83 0.88 -0.54
C TYR A 26 31.61 1.94 -1.32
N ARG A 27 32.21 1.54 -2.44
CA ARG A 27 32.95 2.43 -3.34
C ARG A 27 32.10 3.53 -3.97
N LYS A 28 30.88 3.23 -4.41
CA LYS A 28 29.94 4.22 -4.94
C LYS A 28 29.53 5.24 -3.89
N THR A 29 29.29 4.79 -2.66
CA THR A 29 28.94 5.64 -1.52
C THR A 29 30.07 6.62 -1.19
N ALA A 30 31.31 6.13 -1.08
CA ALA A 30 32.48 6.98 -0.84
C ALA A 30 32.63 8.09 -1.89
N ARG A 31 32.53 7.73 -3.17
CA ARG A 31 32.58 8.70 -4.28
C ARG A 31 31.46 9.71 -4.26
N TYR A 32 30.26 9.25 -3.93
CA TYR A 32 29.10 10.10 -3.81
C TYR A 32 29.32 11.15 -2.71
N LEU A 33 29.85 10.75 -1.54
CA LEU A 33 30.17 11.68 -0.46
C LEU A 33 31.20 12.71 -0.92
N TYR A 34 32.31 12.26 -1.48
CA TYR A 34 33.36 13.14 -1.99
C TYR A 34 32.84 14.17 -3.00
N LYS A 35 32.10 13.70 -4.03
CA LYS A 35 31.60 14.59 -5.09
C LYS A 35 30.71 15.71 -4.56
N ASN A 36 29.80 15.38 -3.63
CA ASN A 36 28.96 16.41 -3.01
C ASN A 36 29.79 17.33 -2.12
N GLY A 37 30.72 16.80 -1.33
CA GLY A 37 31.52 17.62 -0.40
C GLY A 37 32.44 18.60 -1.11
N VAL A 38 33.11 18.19 -2.19
CA VAL A 38 33.96 19.10 -2.97
C VAL A 38 33.13 20.15 -3.72
N GLU A 39 32.00 19.78 -4.33
CA GLU A 39 31.15 20.75 -5.04
C GLU A 39 30.58 21.83 -4.11
N ASN A 40 30.34 21.50 -2.85
CA ASN A 40 29.89 22.44 -1.83
C ASN A 40 31.04 23.24 -1.18
N GLY A 41 32.31 22.85 -1.41
CA GLY A 41 33.45 23.36 -0.64
C GLY A 41 33.50 22.86 0.80
N ASP A 42 32.77 21.79 1.14
CA ASP A 42 32.76 21.17 2.46
C ASP A 42 34.05 20.37 2.73
N TYR A 43 34.70 19.87 1.67
CA TYR A 43 35.95 19.10 1.74
C TYR A 43 37.09 19.88 1.08
N THR A 44 38.23 19.94 1.77
CA THR A 44 39.39 20.79 1.44
C THR A 44 40.70 19.99 1.48
N ASP A 45 41.82 20.63 1.14
CA ASP A 45 43.16 20.03 1.27
C ASP A 45 43.49 19.57 2.70
N LYS A 46 42.86 20.14 3.73
CA LYS A 46 43.00 19.65 5.11
C LYS A 46 42.42 18.24 5.27
N ASP A 47 41.32 17.95 4.59
CA ASP A 47 40.70 16.63 4.61
C ASP A 47 41.55 15.59 3.87
N GLU A 48 42.39 16.01 2.92
CA GLU A 48 43.38 15.11 2.30
C GLU A 48 44.46 14.69 3.29
N VAL A 49 45.05 15.65 4.01
CA VAL A 49 46.09 15.39 5.01
C VAL A 49 45.52 14.51 6.13
N LEU A 50 44.30 14.80 6.59
CA LEU A 50 43.61 13.98 7.59
C LEU A 50 43.36 12.56 7.09
N ALA A 51 42.86 12.39 5.86
CA ALA A 51 42.62 11.08 5.29
C ALA A 51 43.92 10.28 5.08
N LEU A 52 45.03 10.95 4.72
CA LEU A 52 46.35 10.33 4.65
C LEU A 52 46.85 9.89 6.03
N SER A 53 46.68 10.76 7.04
CA SER A 53 47.01 10.47 8.43
C SER A 53 46.34 9.17 8.91
N HIS A 54 45.03 9.05 8.70
CA HIS A 54 44.29 7.84 9.06
C HIS A 54 44.66 6.61 8.20
N LYS A 55 44.94 6.79 6.90
CA LYS A 55 45.26 5.66 6.01
C LYS A 55 46.67 5.10 6.27
N LEU A 56 47.61 5.95 6.68
CA LEU A 56 49.01 5.58 6.89
C LEU A 56 49.36 5.32 8.36
N ASP A 57 48.44 5.65 9.27
CA ASP A 57 48.65 5.64 10.72
C ASP A 57 49.84 6.53 11.14
N ILE A 58 49.80 7.79 10.70
CA ILE A 58 50.86 8.80 10.87
C ILE A 58 50.21 10.14 11.25
N LYS A 59 50.86 10.91 12.13
CA LYS A 59 50.31 12.21 12.57
C LYS A 59 50.25 13.22 11.42
N GLU A 60 49.21 14.06 11.40
CA GLU A 60 49.01 15.07 10.35
C GLU A 60 50.20 16.02 10.17
N ASN A 61 50.87 16.40 11.26
CA ASN A 61 52.04 17.30 11.24
C ASN A 61 53.30 16.66 10.65
N GLU A 62 53.34 15.33 10.51
CA GLU A 62 54.43 14.59 9.87
C GLU A 62 54.23 14.51 8.34
N ILE A 63 53.03 14.84 7.85
CA ILE A 63 52.70 14.89 6.42
C ILE A 63 52.90 16.32 5.93
N LYS A 64 53.90 16.52 5.05
CA LYS A 64 54.26 17.83 4.53
C LYS A 64 53.84 17.96 3.07
N LYS A 65 53.16 19.05 2.72
CA LYS A 65 52.87 19.39 1.31
C LYS A 65 54.17 19.73 0.58
N VAL A 66 54.33 19.22 -0.63
CA VAL A 66 55.53 19.40 -1.46
C VAL A 66 55.19 20.39 -2.58
N ASP A 67 56.06 21.38 -2.78
CA ASP A 67 55.96 22.29 -3.90
C ASP A 67 56.38 21.60 -5.20
N SER A 68 55.47 21.55 -6.18
CA SER A 68 55.71 20.93 -7.48
C SER A 68 56.71 21.68 -8.36
N SER A 69 57.08 22.92 -8.02
CA SER A 69 58.19 23.64 -8.65
C SER A 69 59.52 22.89 -8.48
N LYS A 70 59.63 22.06 -7.44
CA LYS A 70 60.83 21.26 -7.13
C LYS A 70 60.96 19.98 -7.97
N LEU A 71 59.94 19.62 -8.76
CA LEU A 71 60.00 18.48 -9.67
C LEU A 71 60.47 18.92 -11.06
N ALA A 72 61.43 18.20 -11.63
CA ALA A 72 61.91 18.47 -12.99
C ALA A 72 60.82 18.17 -14.04
N PRO A 73 60.78 18.87 -15.18
CA PRO A 73 59.80 18.62 -16.24
C PRO A 73 59.75 17.16 -16.70
N GLU A 74 60.89 16.49 -16.79
CA GLU A 74 61.01 15.10 -17.21
C GLU A 74 60.38 14.14 -16.18
N GLU A 75 60.51 14.44 -14.89
CA GLU A 75 59.91 13.66 -13.81
C GLU A 75 58.39 13.80 -13.81
N LYS A 76 57.88 15.00 -14.09
CA LYS A 76 56.44 15.24 -14.23
C LYS A 76 55.86 14.39 -15.35
N ILE A 77 56.50 14.37 -16.53
CA ILE A 77 56.09 13.54 -17.68
C ILE A 77 56.11 12.05 -17.31
N GLU A 78 57.14 11.60 -16.59
CA GLU A 78 57.27 10.21 -16.16
C GLU A 78 56.16 9.80 -15.16
N PHE A 79 55.87 10.66 -14.18
CA PHE A 79 54.80 10.45 -13.21
C PHE A 79 53.41 10.50 -13.85
N GLU A 80 53.14 11.45 -14.73
CA GLU A 80 51.90 11.52 -15.51
C GLU A 80 51.67 10.25 -16.31
N LYS A 81 52.69 9.77 -17.03
CA LYS A 81 52.62 8.54 -17.82
C LYS A 81 52.38 7.31 -16.92
N LYS A 82 53.13 7.20 -15.82
CA LYS A 82 53.08 6.01 -14.96
C LYS A 82 51.81 5.93 -14.13
N PHE A 83 51.44 7.00 -13.46
CA PHE A 83 50.25 7.05 -12.61
C PHE A 83 48.98 7.37 -13.41
N LYS A 84 49.11 7.66 -14.71
CA LYS A 84 48.01 8.02 -15.61
C LYS A 84 47.22 9.20 -15.03
N PHE A 85 47.94 10.21 -14.54
CA PHE A 85 47.32 11.45 -14.09
C PHE A 85 46.73 12.17 -15.31
N LYS A 86 45.54 12.75 -15.11
CA LYS A 86 44.91 13.63 -16.09
C LYS A 86 44.63 14.92 -15.36
N ASN A 87 45.32 15.98 -15.75
CA ASN A 87 45.12 17.31 -15.20
C ASN A 87 43.83 17.93 -15.74
N THR A 88 43.20 18.75 -14.91
CA THR A 88 42.13 19.65 -15.36
C THR A 88 42.62 21.09 -15.30
N GLN A 89 41.97 22.01 -16.02
CA GLN A 89 42.35 23.42 -16.01
C GLN A 89 42.26 24.07 -14.61
N LYS A 90 41.48 23.51 -13.68
CA LYS A 90 41.20 24.09 -12.36
C LYS A 90 41.80 23.32 -11.18
N ASP A 91 42.27 22.09 -11.39
CA ASP A 91 42.77 21.21 -10.33
C ASP A 91 43.77 20.21 -10.94
N LYS A 92 45.04 20.33 -10.52
CA LYS A 92 46.20 19.62 -11.08
C LYS A 92 46.81 18.69 -10.03
N TRP A 93 47.26 17.50 -10.42
CA TRP A 93 47.85 16.55 -9.46
C TRP A 93 49.12 17.12 -8.81
N GLU A 94 49.81 18.03 -9.50
CA GLU A 94 50.98 18.76 -9.02
C GLU A 94 50.67 19.62 -7.78
N ASP A 95 49.41 20.02 -7.60
CA ASP A 95 49.00 20.79 -6.42
C ASP A 95 48.70 19.89 -5.20
N HIS A 96 48.75 18.57 -5.38
CA HIS A 96 48.40 17.57 -4.37
C HIS A 96 49.52 16.54 -4.17
N ILE A 97 50.73 17.04 -3.93
CA ILE A 97 51.91 16.25 -3.61
C ILE A 97 52.22 16.41 -2.13
N TYR A 98 52.39 15.28 -1.45
CA TYR A 98 52.74 15.23 -0.03
C TYR A 98 53.95 14.34 0.18
N GLN A 99 54.63 14.53 1.30
CA GLN A 99 55.71 13.66 1.74
C GLN A 99 55.59 13.36 3.23
N TYR A 100 56.05 12.19 3.63
CA TYR A 100 56.30 11.85 5.03
C TYR A 100 57.58 11.02 5.14
N GLN A 101 58.10 10.89 6.36
CA GLN A 101 59.25 10.07 6.67
C GLN A 101 58.94 9.15 7.84
N LYS A 102 59.21 7.85 7.68
CA LYS A 102 59.03 6.83 8.71
C LYS A 102 60.23 5.89 8.67
N ASP A 103 60.82 5.59 9.82
CA ASP A 103 61.96 4.67 9.96
C ASP A 103 63.16 4.99 9.04
N GLY A 104 63.44 6.28 8.82
CA GLY A 104 64.52 6.75 7.93
C GLY A 104 64.20 6.67 6.44
N GLU A 105 63.02 6.19 6.06
CA GLU A 105 62.56 6.06 4.68
C GLU A 105 61.62 7.23 4.30
N LYS A 106 61.91 7.89 3.19
CA LYS A 106 61.12 9.03 2.70
C LYS A 106 60.10 8.54 1.66
N THR A 107 58.84 8.94 1.80
CA THR A 107 57.79 8.56 0.87
C THR A 107 57.09 9.80 0.31
N PHE A 108 57.02 9.90 -1.01
CA PHE A 108 56.21 10.88 -1.73
C PHE A 108 54.84 10.27 -2.09
N ILE A 109 53.81 11.06 -1.88
CA ILE A 109 52.42 10.72 -2.09
C ILE A 109 51.86 11.67 -3.13
N PHE A 110 51.36 11.10 -4.22
CA PHE A 110 50.67 11.86 -5.26
C PHE A 110 49.17 11.60 -5.19
N ILE A 111 48.38 12.65 -5.10
CA ILE A 111 46.92 12.51 -5.10
C ILE A 111 46.38 12.93 -6.46
N LYS A 112 45.61 12.03 -7.08
CA LYS A 112 44.91 12.29 -8.33
C LYS A 112 43.61 13.03 -8.05
N PRO A 113 43.44 14.29 -8.49
CA PRO A 113 42.27 15.09 -8.12
C PRO A 113 40.98 14.63 -8.80
N ASN A 114 41.08 14.14 -10.04
CA ASN A 114 39.95 13.70 -10.84
C ASN A 114 40.14 12.32 -11.48
N GLY A 115 39.20 11.41 -11.19
CA GLY A 115 39.11 10.07 -11.78
C GLY A 115 39.73 8.97 -10.94
N SER A 116 39.39 7.72 -11.26
CA SER A 116 39.90 6.56 -10.53
C SER A 116 41.38 6.34 -10.83
N ILE A 117 42.17 5.99 -9.82
CA ILE A 117 43.36 5.15 -10.06
C ILE A 117 42.89 3.68 -9.94
N PRO A 118 43.17 2.81 -10.94
CA PRO A 118 42.76 1.41 -10.90
C PRO A 118 43.35 0.60 -9.73
N SER A 119 44.46 1.06 -9.15
CA SER A 119 45.22 0.39 -8.10
C SER A 119 46.10 1.40 -7.38
N THR A 120 46.37 1.22 -6.09
CA THR A 120 47.53 1.85 -5.44
C THR A 120 48.78 1.40 -6.22
N TYR A 121 49.53 2.35 -6.77
CA TYR A 121 50.78 2.07 -7.46
C TYR A 121 51.93 2.24 -6.47
N TYR A 122 52.61 1.14 -6.16
CA TYR A 122 53.86 1.17 -5.40
C TYR A 122 55.02 1.21 -6.40
N GLY A 123 55.90 2.20 -6.25
CA GLY A 123 57.16 2.27 -6.98
C GLY A 123 58.30 2.44 -6.00
N GLN A 124 59.27 1.53 -6.02
CA GLN A 124 60.56 1.73 -5.35
C GLN A 124 61.51 2.41 -6.35
N ARG A 125 62.13 3.52 -5.95
CA ARG A 125 63.29 4.06 -6.67
C ARG A 125 64.47 4.02 -5.70
N ARG A 126 65.59 3.44 -6.13
CA ARG A 126 66.87 3.68 -5.46
C ARG A 126 67.28 5.10 -5.87
N TYR A 127 67.73 5.93 -4.94
CA TYR A 127 68.37 7.24 -5.14
C TYR A 127 67.44 8.48 -5.22
N TRP A 128 67.63 9.37 -4.25
CA TRP A 128 67.39 10.80 -4.30
C TRP A 128 68.60 11.43 -3.63
N THR A 129 69.42 12.20 -4.36
CA THR A 129 70.55 12.93 -3.77
C THR A 129 70.25 14.41 -3.86
N ASP A 130 70.22 15.08 -2.71
CA ASP A 130 69.96 16.50 -2.55
C ASP A 130 71.19 17.34 -2.95
N THR A 131 71.67 17.17 -4.19
CA THR A 131 72.83 17.90 -4.71
C THR A 131 72.42 18.73 -5.93
N ASN A 132 72.65 20.04 -5.78
CA ASN A 132 72.27 21.20 -6.60
C ASN A 132 72.68 21.21 -8.09
N GLU A 133 72.91 20.08 -8.76
CA GLU A 133 73.33 20.10 -10.18
C GLU A 133 72.61 19.01 -10.98
N THR A 134 71.79 19.45 -11.94
CA THR A 134 71.28 18.74 -13.12
C THR A 134 71.18 17.21 -13.02
N ILE A 135 69.95 16.74 -12.77
CA ILE A 135 69.56 15.32 -12.77
C ILE A 135 69.82 14.70 -14.15
N LYS A 136 70.97 14.01 -14.33
CA LYS A 136 71.24 13.16 -15.50
C LYS A 136 71.02 11.67 -15.17
N GLN A 137 69.79 11.22 -15.45
CA GLN A 137 69.33 9.89 -15.90
C GLN A 137 69.88 8.59 -15.28
N ARG A 138 68.97 7.81 -14.67
CA ARG A 138 68.25 6.69 -15.34
C ARG A 138 67.21 6.11 -14.38
N ALA A 139 65.96 6.55 -14.50
CA ALA A 139 64.85 5.95 -13.78
C ALA A 139 64.50 4.59 -14.42
N SER A 140 65.08 3.51 -13.92
CA SER A 140 64.49 2.18 -14.13
C SER A 140 63.48 1.94 -13.02
N LEU A 141 62.22 2.29 -13.30
CA LEU A 141 61.10 1.96 -12.43
C LEU A 141 60.77 0.47 -12.59
N ASN A 142 61.45 -0.40 -11.84
CA ASN A 142 61.06 -1.80 -11.77
C ASN A 142 59.72 -1.94 -11.04
N THR A 143 58.71 -2.42 -11.75
CA THR A 143 57.40 -2.82 -11.21
C THR A 143 57.57 -4.06 -10.35
N TYR A 144 57.30 -3.96 -9.05
CA TYR A 144 56.92 -5.11 -8.23
C TYR A 144 55.43 -4.98 -7.92
N TYR A 145 54.61 -5.83 -8.52
CA TYR A 145 53.30 -6.16 -7.98
C TYR A 145 53.55 -7.10 -6.81
N ASN A 146 53.51 -6.59 -5.58
CA ASN A 146 53.29 -7.30 -4.30
C ASN A 146 53.12 -6.19 -3.25
N GLY A 147 52.01 -6.11 -2.52
CA GLY A 147 51.95 -6.64 -1.15
C GLY A 147 52.83 -5.78 -0.23
N LEU A 148 52.24 -5.15 0.80
CA LEU A 148 53.06 -4.69 1.93
C LEU A 148 53.97 -5.87 2.34
N PRO A 149 55.26 -5.64 2.64
CA PRO A 149 56.13 -6.73 3.06
C PRO A 149 55.71 -7.16 4.46
N ASP A 150 54.83 -8.15 4.54
CA ASP A 150 54.76 -9.00 5.72
C ASP A 150 55.73 -10.16 5.49
N THR A 151 56.77 -10.18 6.33
CA THR A 151 57.55 -11.35 6.75
C THR A 151 58.43 -12.10 5.71
N ASP A 152 59.74 -12.09 5.98
CA ASP A 152 60.72 -13.18 5.76
C ASP A 152 61.22 -13.60 4.37
N THR A 153 61.09 -12.80 3.31
CA THR A 153 61.93 -13.02 2.12
C THR A 153 62.56 -11.74 1.59
N THR A 154 63.80 -11.50 1.99
CA THR A 154 64.71 -10.49 1.45
C THR A 154 65.04 -10.81 -0.01
N PRO A 155 64.70 -9.97 -1.01
CA PRO A 155 65.25 -10.11 -2.35
C PRO A 155 66.66 -9.52 -2.34
N TRP A 156 67.64 -10.38 -2.61
CA TRP A 156 69.07 -10.13 -2.71
C TRP A 156 69.45 -8.70 -3.18
N ILE A 157 70.01 -7.91 -2.26
CA ILE A 157 70.64 -6.62 -2.54
C ILE A 157 72.11 -6.89 -2.84
N THR A 158 72.52 -6.78 -4.09
CA THR A 158 73.93 -6.66 -4.45
C THR A 158 74.47 -5.28 -4.05
N ARG A 159 75.43 -5.33 -3.12
CA ARG A 159 76.45 -4.34 -2.70
C ARG A 159 76.01 -2.90 -2.40
N ALA A 160 76.07 -2.61 -1.11
CA ALA A 160 75.99 -1.28 -0.51
C ALA A 160 77.12 -0.34 -0.98
N ASN A 161 76.76 0.90 -1.26
CA ASN A 161 77.59 2.06 -0.95
C ASN A 161 76.85 2.87 0.11
N ASN A 162 77.56 3.26 1.17
CA ASN A 162 77.06 3.70 2.48
C ASN A 162 76.43 5.12 2.53
N ARG A 163 75.63 5.54 1.54
CA ARG A 163 74.97 6.88 1.52
C ARG A 163 73.56 6.92 0.92
N ASN A 164 72.77 5.86 1.05
CA ASN A 164 71.53 5.72 0.26
C ASN A 164 70.26 5.96 1.09
N GLU A 165 69.67 7.16 1.01
CA GLU A 165 68.27 7.38 1.41
C GLU A 165 67.35 6.58 0.48
N LYS A 166 66.48 5.73 1.06
CA LYS A 166 65.44 5.03 0.31
C LYS A 166 64.25 5.98 0.11
N VAL A 167 63.81 6.13 -1.14
CA VAL A 167 62.66 6.95 -1.50
C VAL A 167 61.58 6.13 -2.18
N TYR A 168 60.35 6.25 -1.66
CA TYR A 168 59.18 5.54 -2.15
C TYR A 168 58.17 6.50 -2.76
N PHE A 169 57.41 5.98 -3.72
CA PHE A 169 56.33 6.72 -4.36
C PHE A 169 55.04 5.91 -4.27
N THR A 170 53.97 6.57 -3.83
CA THR A 170 52.61 6.03 -3.85
C THR A 170 51.65 7.04 -4.45
N ALA A 171 50.55 6.55 -5.01
CA ALA A 171 49.51 7.39 -5.56
C ALA A 171 48.12 6.96 -5.08
N TYR A 172 47.30 7.95 -4.72
CA TYR A 172 45.92 7.77 -4.27
C TYR A 172 44.93 8.52 -5.15
N SER A 173 43.71 8.01 -5.19
CA SER A 173 42.58 8.66 -5.83
C SER A 173 41.94 9.61 -4.82
N ARG A 174 41.86 10.92 -5.09
CA ARG A 174 41.32 11.92 -4.15
C ARG A 174 39.89 11.57 -3.73
N ASP A 175 39.07 11.14 -4.69
CA ASP A 175 37.68 10.76 -4.50
C ASP A 175 37.49 9.58 -3.55
N LEU A 176 38.36 8.57 -3.64
CA LEU A 176 38.32 7.40 -2.78
C LEU A 176 39.01 7.66 -1.45
N LEU A 177 40.10 8.42 -1.42
CA LEU A 177 40.83 8.73 -0.19
C LEU A 177 39.94 9.46 0.81
N ILE A 178 39.43 10.63 0.44
CA ILE A 178 38.53 11.41 1.31
C ILE A 178 37.19 10.68 1.48
N GLY A 179 36.64 10.12 0.41
CA GLY A 179 35.35 9.43 0.46
C GLY A 179 35.35 8.23 1.42
N TYR A 180 36.39 7.40 1.39
CA TYR A 180 36.56 6.29 2.32
C TYR A 180 36.83 6.77 3.73
N ASP A 181 37.65 7.80 3.91
CA ASP A 181 37.92 8.37 5.24
C ASP A 181 36.62 8.80 5.94
N LYS A 182 35.80 9.63 5.26
CA LYS A 182 34.53 10.10 5.82
C LYS A 182 33.55 8.95 6.11
N LEU A 183 33.50 7.96 5.23
CA LEU A 183 32.63 6.79 5.40
C LEU A 183 33.11 5.89 6.55
N ASN A 184 34.42 5.66 6.67
CA ASN A 184 35.06 4.84 7.70
C ASN A 184 34.87 5.44 9.10
N ILE A 185 35.10 6.75 9.25
CA ILE A 185 34.93 7.45 10.53
C ILE A 185 33.49 7.28 11.03
N ASP A 186 32.52 7.48 10.13
CA ASP A 186 31.10 7.39 10.47
C ASP A 186 30.68 5.92 10.72
N LEU A 187 31.19 4.95 9.95
CA LEU A 187 30.97 3.52 10.20
C LEU A 187 31.48 3.10 11.58
N LYS A 188 32.75 3.40 11.89
CA LYS A 188 33.38 3.07 13.19
C LYS A 188 32.64 3.71 14.35
N ARG A 189 32.16 4.95 14.20
CA ARG A 189 31.34 5.64 15.22
C ARG A 189 30.01 4.92 15.50
N ASN A 190 29.41 4.33 14.48
CA ASN A 190 28.09 3.70 14.56
C ASN A 190 28.14 2.18 14.79
N PHE A 191 29.30 1.55 14.67
CA PHE A 191 29.49 0.14 15.01
C PHE A 191 29.55 -0.02 16.54
N LYS A 192 28.64 -0.80 17.11
CA LYS A 192 28.44 -0.93 18.57
C LYS A 192 28.90 -2.27 19.14
N GLU A 193 29.69 -3.02 18.38
CA GLU A 193 30.28 -4.27 18.85
C GLU A 193 31.48 -4.01 19.76
N LYS A 194 31.83 -5.02 20.59
CA LYS A 194 32.91 -4.91 21.59
C LYS A 194 34.29 -4.70 20.96
N SER A 195 34.51 -5.17 19.74
CA SER A 195 35.78 -5.07 19.02
C SER A 195 35.55 -4.46 17.63
N LEU A 196 36.46 -3.58 17.22
CA LEU A 196 36.51 -3.03 15.86
C LEU A 196 37.27 -3.93 14.88
N GLU A 197 37.96 -4.97 15.35
CA GLU A 197 38.81 -5.84 14.51
C GLU A 197 38.06 -6.40 13.28
N PRO A 198 36.88 -7.03 13.41
CA PRO A 198 36.17 -7.55 12.24
C PRO A 198 35.78 -6.46 11.24
N LEU A 199 35.49 -5.25 11.74
CA LEU A 199 35.16 -4.10 10.89
C LEU A 199 36.39 -3.56 10.17
N ASN A 200 37.53 -3.46 10.85
CA ASN A 200 38.79 -3.03 10.25
C ASN A 200 39.22 -4.01 9.15
N GLU A 201 39.19 -5.32 9.43
CA GLU A 201 39.49 -6.37 8.43
C GLU A 201 38.58 -6.26 7.19
N LEU A 202 37.28 -6.02 7.40
CA LEU A 202 36.35 -5.81 6.30
C LEU A 202 36.63 -4.51 5.53
N ILE A 203 36.94 -3.42 6.21
CA ILE A 203 37.30 -2.13 5.56
C ILE A 203 38.56 -2.28 4.71
N ASP A 204 39.57 -2.98 5.20
CA ASP A 204 40.79 -3.23 4.44
C ASP A 204 40.47 -4.01 3.15
N ASN A 205 39.64 -5.05 3.26
CA ASN A 205 39.16 -5.79 2.09
C ASN A 205 38.31 -4.95 1.13
N LEU A 206 37.45 -4.06 1.64
CA LEU A 206 36.60 -3.17 0.84
C LEU A 206 37.37 -2.02 0.17
N THR A 207 38.56 -1.70 0.67
CA THR A 207 39.41 -0.64 0.12
C THR A 207 40.54 -1.16 -0.76
N ASP A 208 40.84 -2.47 -0.72
CA ASP A 208 41.83 -3.10 -1.61
C ASP A 208 41.27 -3.31 -3.03
N PRO A 209 41.84 -2.66 -4.06
CA PRO A 209 41.44 -2.84 -5.46
C PRO A 209 41.53 -4.29 -5.97
N LYS A 210 42.40 -5.14 -5.38
CA LYS A 210 42.52 -6.56 -5.75
C LYS A 210 41.25 -7.35 -5.49
N ASN A 211 40.42 -6.90 -4.55
CA ASN A 211 39.16 -7.55 -4.20
C ASN A 211 37.98 -7.13 -5.08
N SER A 212 38.20 -6.31 -6.11
CA SER A 212 37.13 -5.81 -6.99
C SER A 212 36.56 -6.85 -7.99
N GLY A 213 37.22 -7.99 -8.16
CA GLY A 213 36.80 -9.04 -9.10
C GLY A 213 35.72 -9.97 -8.53
N SER A 214 34.94 -10.60 -9.41
CA SER A 214 33.88 -11.56 -9.04
C SER A 214 34.41 -12.78 -8.27
N SER A 215 35.67 -13.19 -8.50
CA SER A 215 36.31 -14.28 -7.75
C SER A 215 36.43 -14.00 -6.25
N ASN A 216 36.37 -12.73 -5.83
CA ASN A 216 36.51 -12.29 -4.44
C ASN A 216 35.17 -11.88 -3.81
N GLU A 217 34.04 -12.10 -4.49
CA GLU A 217 32.72 -11.73 -4.00
C GLU A 217 32.32 -12.47 -2.71
N TYR A 218 32.88 -13.67 -2.49
CA TYR A 218 32.69 -14.46 -1.27
C TYR A 218 33.19 -13.74 0.00
N LEU A 219 34.19 -12.85 -0.11
CA LEU A 219 34.70 -12.05 1.01
C LEU A 219 33.64 -11.07 1.56
N PHE A 220 32.62 -10.78 0.75
CA PHE A 220 31.64 -9.76 1.02
C PHE A 220 30.22 -10.31 1.23
N SER A 221 30.11 -11.62 1.42
CA SER A 221 28.85 -12.34 1.61
C SER A 221 28.89 -13.13 2.93
N PRO A 222 27.81 -13.12 3.73
CA PRO A 222 27.74 -13.92 4.95
C PRO A 222 27.85 -15.43 4.65
N ASP A 223 28.57 -16.15 5.51
CA ASP A 223 28.62 -17.61 5.45
C ASP A 223 27.39 -18.22 6.15
N ALA A 224 26.42 -18.66 5.35
CA ALA A 224 25.17 -19.24 5.85
C ALA A 224 25.36 -20.60 6.54
N TYR A 225 26.42 -21.35 6.22
CA TYR A 225 26.65 -22.67 6.80
C TYR A 225 26.90 -22.55 8.32
N TYR A 226 27.75 -21.61 8.75
CA TYR A 226 28.05 -21.41 10.17
C TYR A 226 26.85 -20.87 10.97
N GLU A 227 25.96 -20.10 10.34
CA GLU A 227 24.71 -19.66 10.98
C GLU A 227 23.75 -20.82 11.25
N ILE A 228 23.65 -21.76 10.31
CA ILE A 228 22.83 -22.97 10.46
C ILE A 228 23.48 -23.92 11.48
N PHE A 229 24.79 -24.15 11.35
CA PHE A 229 25.57 -24.97 12.25
C PHE A 229 25.40 -24.50 13.70
N ALA A 230 25.64 -23.22 13.97
CA ALA A 230 25.55 -22.66 15.33
C ALA A 230 24.15 -22.78 15.96
N LYS A 231 23.07 -22.78 15.17
CA LYS A 231 21.70 -22.94 15.68
C LYS A 231 21.38 -24.38 16.09
N GLN A 232 22.07 -25.35 15.52
CA GLN A 232 21.82 -26.79 15.71
C GLN A 232 22.90 -27.47 16.55
N ALA A 233 24.07 -26.84 16.69
CA ALA A 233 25.20 -27.44 17.37
C ALA A 233 25.10 -27.36 18.89
N HIS A 234 25.73 -28.33 19.55
CA HIS A 234 25.85 -28.42 21.00
C HIS A 234 27.25 -28.87 21.41
N MET A 235 27.54 -28.90 22.71
CA MET A 235 28.85 -29.36 23.19
C MET A 235 28.99 -30.86 22.96
N PRO A 236 30.10 -31.34 22.36
CA PRO A 236 30.30 -32.76 22.11
C PRO A 236 30.47 -33.56 23.40
N THR A 237 29.82 -34.72 23.47
CA THR A 237 30.10 -35.75 24.48
C THR A 237 31.29 -36.61 24.08
N TYR A 238 31.84 -37.35 25.05
CA TYR A 238 32.91 -38.32 24.78
C TYR A 238 32.46 -39.41 23.81
N GLU A 239 31.24 -39.93 23.97
CA GLU A 239 30.68 -40.97 23.11
C GLU A 239 30.46 -40.46 21.67
N GLU A 240 29.99 -39.23 21.49
CA GLU A 240 29.86 -38.63 20.14
C GLU A 240 31.21 -38.41 19.47
N TRP A 241 32.22 -37.95 20.21
CA TRP A 241 33.59 -37.82 19.69
C TRP A 241 34.18 -39.18 19.28
N GLN A 242 33.96 -40.23 20.08
CA GLN A 242 34.38 -41.59 19.73
C GLN A 242 33.71 -42.11 18.46
N ASN A 243 32.43 -41.78 18.24
CA ASN A 243 31.69 -42.24 17.07
C ASN A 243 31.89 -41.34 15.83
N THR A 244 32.53 -40.17 15.99
CA THR A 244 32.80 -39.25 14.88
C THR A 244 33.83 -39.85 13.91
N PRO A 245 33.59 -39.81 12.57
CA PRO A 245 34.56 -40.29 11.58
C PRO A 245 35.90 -39.57 11.69
N GLU A 246 37.01 -40.30 11.53
CA GLU A 246 38.37 -39.73 11.65
C GLU A 246 38.61 -38.54 10.74
N GLU A 247 38.08 -38.56 9.51
CA GLU A 247 38.18 -37.45 8.56
C GLU A 247 37.65 -36.12 9.12
N SER A 248 36.64 -36.18 9.98
CA SER A 248 36.05 -35.01 10.63
C SER A 248 36.86 -34.54 11.84
N LEU A 249 37.77 -35.38 12.35
CA LEU A 249 38.66 -35.11 13.48
C LEU A 249 40.04 -34.61 13.04
N LEU A 250 40.42 -34.77 11.76
CA LEU A 250 41.72 -34.34 11.21
C LEU A 250 42.03 -32.84 11.39
N LYS A 251 41.00 -32.01 11.64
CA LYS A 251 41.13 -30.55 11.77
C LYS A 251 41.05 -30.04 13.22
N ILE A 252 40.97 -30.94 14.20
CA ILE A 252 40.90 -30.58 15.62
C ILE A 252 42.10 -31.13 16.39
N ARG A 253 42.47 -30.48 17.51
CA ARG A 253 43.67 -30.85 18.30
C ARG A 253 43.55 -32.19 19.05
N ILE A 254 42.37 -32.82 19.02
CA ILE A 254 42.03 -34.03 19.76
C ILE A 254 41.64 -35.14 18.75
N ASN A 255 42.51 -35.38 17.78
CA ASN A 255 42.31 -36.52 16.89
C ASN A 255 42.56 -37.84 17.66
N LYS A 256 42.04 -38.95 17.14
CA LYS A 256 42.14 -40.27 17.80
C LYS A 256 43.60 -40.77 17.83
N GLU A 257 44.37 -40.54 16.77
CA GLU A 257 45.78 -40.94 16.68
C GLU A 257 46.69 -40.33 17.77
N ASP A 258 46.52 -39.05 18.11
CA ASP A 258 47.36 -38.39 19.14
C ASP A 258 46.95 -38.77 20.57
N THR A 259 45.68 -39.15 20.78
CA THR A 259 45.15 -39.60 22.08
C THR A 259 45.46 -41.07 22.37
N GLU A 260 45.63 -41.90 21.33
CA GLU A 260 46.11 -43.27 21.45
C GLU A 260 47.62 -43.32 21.75
N LYS A 261 48.42 -42.42 21.15
CA LYS A 261 49.86 -42.31 21.42
C LYS A 261 50.19 -41.77 22.81
N ASN A 262 49.36 -40.88 23.34
CA ASN A 262 49.47 -40.33 24.69
C ASN A 262 48.18 -40.65 25.45
N GLN A 263 48.09 -41.79 26.15
CA GLN A 263 46.89 -42.26 26.89
C GLN A 263 46.26 -41.16 27.77
N LYS A 264 45.37 -40.33 27.19
CA LYS A 264 44.69 -39.25 27.90
C LYS A 264 43.44 -39.82 28.59
N PRO A 265 43.20 -39.49 29.87
CA PRO A 265 41.99 -39.95 30.57
C PRO A 265 40.73 -39.28 29.97
N LYS A 266 39.58 -39.98 30.03
CA LYS A 266 38.27 -39.49 29.54
C LYS A 266 37.97 -38.05 30.01
N SER A 267 38.23 -37.74 31.28
CA SER A 267 38.00 -36.40 31.85
C SER A 267 38.86 -35.30 31.24
N ALA A 268 40.09 -35.61 30.79
CA ALA A 268 40.94 -34.65 30.08
C ALA A 268 40.42 -34.39 28.66
N ILE A 269 39.92 -35.43 27.99
CA ILE A 269 39.31 -35.34 26.66
C ILE A 269 38.02 -34.53 26.73
N GLU A 270 37.14 -34.79 27.69
CA GLU A 270 35.90 -34.01 27.91
C GLU A 270 36.19 -32.54 28.20
N LYS A 271 37.25 -32.25 28.97
CA LYS A 271 37.69 -30.87 29.21
C LYS A 271 38.14 -30.18 27.94
N GLU A 272 38.91 -30.83 27.08
CA GLU A 272 39.33 -30.26 25.79
C GLU A 272 38.15 -30.15 24.79
N LEU A 273 37.25 -31.13 24.73
CA LEU A 273 36.01 -31.09 23.94
C LEU A 273 35.11 -29.91 24.32
N SER A 274 35.25 -29.40 25.55
CA SER A 274 34.48 -28.25 25.99
C SER A 274 34.72 -26.97 25.19
N GLU A 275 35.82 -26.90 24.43
CA GLU A 275 36.16 -25.78 23.52
C GLU A 275 35.57 -25.94 22.09
N TYR A 276 34.79 -27.00 21.85
CA TYR A 276 34.25 -27.35 20.54
C TYR A 276 32.72 -27.40 20.55
N LEU A 277 32.15 -27.47 19.34
CA LEU A 277 30.74 -27.69 19.07
C LEU A 277 30.61 -28.83 18.06
N ILE A 278 29.59 -29.68 18.22
CA ILE A 278 29.24 -30.74 17.28
C ILE A 278 27.82 -30.54 16.73
N ASN A 279 27.66 -30.78 15.43
CA ASN A 279 26.37 -30.98 14.78
C ASN A 279 26.52 -32.12 13.77
N LYS A 280 25.70 -33.18 13.92
CA LYS A 280 25.90 -34.46 13.22
C LYS A 280 27.33 -34.96 13.45
N ASP A 281 28.10 -35.18 12.39
CA ASP A 281 29.44 -35.74 12.46
C ASP A 281 30.54 -34.65 12.39
N GLN A 282 30.18 -33.37 12.45
CA GLN A 282 31.12 -32.27 12.28
C GLN A 282 31.43 -31.59 13.61
N ILE A 283 32.70 -31.65 14.03
CA ILE A 283 33.23 -30.99 15.23
C ILE A 283 34.04 -29.75 14.82
N ILE A 284 33.67 -28.59 15.36
CA ILE A 284 34.27 -27.30 15.02
C ILE A 284 34.63 -26.54 16.31
N PRO A 285 35.80 -25.88 16.40
CA PRO A 285 36.14 -25.02 17.53
C PRO A 285 35.10 -23.92 17.75
N LYS A 286 34.73 -23.67 19.01
CA LYS A 286 33.84 -22.55 19.40
C LYS A 286 34.36 -21.21 18.89
N THR A 287 35.67 -21.01 18.92
CA THR A 287 36.35 -19.81 18.45
C THR A 287 36.16 -19.59 16.95
N THR A 288 36.29 -20.63 16.13
CA THR A 288 36.05 -20.56 14.68
C THR A 288 34.61 -20.16 14.39
N VAL A 289 33.63 -20.83 15.01
CA VAL A 289 32.21 -20.50 14.84
C VAL A 289 31.94 -19.05 15.26
N SER A 290 32.42 -18.64 16.45
CA SER A 290 32.25 -17.28 16.96
C SER A 290 32.86 -16.22 16.04
N ASN A 291 34.05 -16.48 15.50
CA ASN A 291 34.74 -15.56 14.59
C ASN A 291 33.95 -15.39 13.28
N VAL A 292 33.46 -16.48 12.68
CA VAL A 292 32.65 -16.41 11.45
C VAL A 292 31.32 -15.68 11.71
N LEU A 293 30.64 -15.98 12.82
CA LEU A 293 29.40 -15.27 13.18
C LEU A 293 29.64 -13.77 13.40
N SER A 294 30.77 -13.39 14.01
CA SER A 294 31.16 -11.99 14.18
C SER A 294 31.44 -11.31 12.83
N LYS A 295 32.09 -12.00 11.89
CA LYS A 295 32.28 -11.52 10.51
C LYS A 295 30.94 -11.35 9.78
N ASN A 296 30.04 -12.32 9.86
CA ASN A 296 28.68 -12.22 9.27
C ASN A 296 27.90 -11.04 9.85
N GLN A 297 27.94 -10.84 11.17
CA GLN A 297 27.29 -9.70 11.83
C GLN A 297 27.85 -8.37 11.31
N THR A 298 29.17 -8.29 11.16
CA THR A 298 29.85 -7.11 10.61
C THR A 298 29.45 -6.84 9.17
N LEU A 299 29.47 -7.86 8.30
CA LEU A 299 29.02 -7.77 6.91
C LEU A 299 27.57 -7.28 6.83
N ASN A 300 26.68 -7.88 7.62
CA ASN A 300 25.27 -7.50 7.68
C ASN A 300 25.08 -6.06 8.18
N PHE A 301 25.88 -5.64 9.16
CA PHE A 301 25.90 -4.26 9.65
C PHE A 301 26.31 -3.29 8.53
N VAL A 302 27.47 -3.49 7.90
CA VAL A 302 27.97 -2.57 6.86
C VAL A 302 27.01 -2.52 5.67
N ASN A 303 26.49 -3.68 5.23
CA ASN A 303 25.51 -3.74 4.15
C ASN A 303 24.24 -2.94 4.47
N ARG A 304 23.67 -3.15 5.66
CA ARG A 304 22.50 -2.38 6.12
C ARG A 304 22.84 -0.89 6.21
N TYR A 305 24.00 -0.55 6.75
CA TYR A 305 24.43 0.83 6.92
C TYR A 305 24.52 1.58 5.59
N LEU A 306 25.11 0.96 4.57
CA LEU A 306 25.23 1.54 3.24
C LEU A 306 23.87 1.70 2.56
N LYS A 307 22.99 0.70 2.70
CA LYS A 307 21.61 0.78 2.19
C LYS A 307 20.81 1.89 2.89
N ASP A 308 20.94 2.03 4.20
CA ASP A 308 20.29 3.10 4.96
C ASP A 308 20.81 4.48 4.53
N THR A 309 22.12 4.61 4.29
CA THR A 309 22.73 5.82 3.74
C THR A 309 22.20 6.11 2.33
N TYR A 310 22.12 5.10 1.46
CA TYR A 310 21.51 5.24 0.14
C TYR A 310 20.06 5.72 0.23
N ASN A 311 19.24 5.08 1.07
CA ASN A 311 17.84 5.45 1.27
C ASN A 311 17.67 6.88 1.80
N LEU A 312 18.55 7.32 2.70
CA LEU A 312 18.58 8.71 3.16
C LEU A 312 18.86 9.68 2.00
N THR A 313 19.79 9.35 1.10
CA THR A 313 20.11 10.20 -0.06
C THR A 313 18.98 10.24 -1.08
N LEU A 314 18.34 9.10 -1.32
CA LEU A 314 17.18 8.99 -2.21
C LEU A 314 16.01 9.82 -1.70
N GLN A 315 15.73 9.74 -0.39
CA GLN A 315 14.68 10.54 0.24
C GLN A 315 14.96 12.05 0.14
N GLN A 316 16.21 12.48 0.39
CA GLN A 316 16.57 13.89 0.29
C GLN A 316 16.45 14.44 -1.14
N GLN A 317 16.78 13.63 -2.15
CA GLN A 317 16.60 14.01 -3.55
C GLN A 317 15.13 14.19 -3.89
N TYR A 318 14.29 13.23 -3.48
CA TYR A 318 12.85 13.31 -3.64
C TYR A 318 12.27 14.57 -3.00
N ASP A 319 12.67 14.88 -1.76
CA ASP A 319 12.23 16.08 -1.04
C ASP A 319 12.66 17.38 -1.76
N ALA A 320 13.89 17.42 -2.28
CA ALA A 320 14.42 18.56 -3.02
C ALA A 320 13.72 18.75 -4.38
N GLU A 321 13.41 17.67 -5.09
CA GLU A 321 12.65 17.73 -6.34
C GLU A 321 11.23 18.24 -6.12
N GLN A 322 10.55 17.73 -5.08
CA GLN A 322 9.24 18.24 -4.68
C GLN A 322 9.29 19.74 -4.35
N ALA A 323 10.31 20.19 -3.60
CA ALA A 323 10.49 21.61 -3.27
C ALA A 323 10.77 22.50 -4.51
N ARG A 324 11.45 21.99 -5.54
CA ARG A 324 11.75 22.73 -6.78
C ARG A 324 10.58 22.80 -7.76
N SER A 325 9.73 21.77 -7.78
CA SER A 325 8.59 21.65 -8.74
C SER A 325 7.41 22.59 -8.47
N SER A 326 7.58 23.58 -7.60
CA SER A 326 6.58 24.54 -7.12
C SER A 326 6.12 25.57 -8.15
N HIS A 327 5.61 25.13 -9.30
CA HIS A 327 4.77 25.99 -10.15
C HIS A 327 3.45 26.26 -9.40
N ALA A 328 3.29 27.48 -8.87
CA ALA A 328 2.14 27.95 -8.05
C ALA A 328 1.74 26.96 -6.93
N THR A 329 2.53 26.96 -5.85
CA THR A 329 2.51 25.94 -4.79
C THR A 329 1.11 25.55 -4.31
N PHE A 330 0.79 24.27 -4.44
CA PHE A 330 -0.44 23.67 -3.90
C PHE A 330 -0.62 23.89 -2.38
N PHE A 331 0.45 24.29 -1.69
CA PHE A 331 0.51 24.54 -0.25
C PHE A 331 0.47 26.04 0.14
N GLN A 332 0.35 26.97 -0.83
CA GLN A 332 0.07 28.39 -0.57
C GLN A 332 -1.43 28.66 -0.53
N THR A 333 -1.82 29.48 0.46
CA THR A 333 -3.19 29.99 0.62
C THR A 333 -3.61 30.79 -0.60
N LYS A 334 -4.79 30.48 -1.16
CA LYS A 334 -5.35 31.29 -2.25
C LYS A 334 -5.76 32.68 -1.74
N LYS A 335 -5.44 33.71 -2.53
CA LYS A 335 -5.72 35.12 -2.19
C LYS A 335 -7.19 35.51 -2.36
N ASN A 336 -7.92 34.90 -3.30
CA ASN A 336 -9.30 35.24 -3.64
C ASN A 336 -10.22 34.02 -3.53
N ILE A 337 -10.81 33.80 -2.36
CA ILE A 337 -11.78 32.75 -2.08
C ILE A 337 -13.16 33.41 -1.94
N ASP A 338 -14.21 32.83 -2.52
CA ASP A 338 -15.58 33.34 -2.39
C ASP A 338 -16.14 33.21 -0.96
N LYS A 339 -17.05 34.10 -0.57
CA LYS A 339 -17.59 34.16 0.81
C LYS A 339 -18.24 32.84 1.25
N THR A 340 -18.97 32.19 0.36
CA THR A 340 -19.63 30.90 0.61
C THR A 340 -18.61 29.81 0.94
N THR A 341 -17.53 29.70 0.18
CA THR A 341 -16.43 28.78 0.48
C THR A 341 -15.67 29.16 1.75
N GLN A 342 -15.47 30.45 2.05
CA GLN A 342 -14.84 30.89 3.30
C GLN A 342 -15.63 30.44 4.54
N THR A 343 -16.96 30.61 4.53
CA THR A 343 -17.82 30.15 5.62
C THR A 343 -17.73 28.63 5.80
N GLU A 344 -17.71 27.87 4.72
CA GLU A 344 -17.56 26.41 4.80
C GLU A 344 -16.17 25.99 5.30
N MET A 345 -15.10 26.70 4.91
CA MET A 345 -13.75 26.46 5.44
C MET A 345 -13.68 26.68 6.95
N GLU A 346 -14.28 27.75 7.47
CA GLU A 346 -14.34 28.02 8.90
C GLU A 346 -15.11 26.93 9.63
N ARG A 347 -16.29 26.55 9.11
CA ARG A 347 -17.10 25.45 9.63
C ARG A 347 -16.31 24.15 9.72
N LEU A 348 -15.66 23.73 8.63
CA LEU A 348 -14.91 22.48 8.58
C LEU A 348 -13.61 22.54 9.40
N THR A 349 -12.95 23.68 9.45
CA THR A 349 -11.76 23.88 10.31
C THR A 349 -12.13 23.68 11.77
N ASN A 350 -13.29 24.19 12.21
CA ASN A 350 -13.78 23.98 13.56
C ASN A 350 -14.20 22.53 13.79
N ASP A 351 -14.99 21.95 12.88
CA ASP A 351 -15.52 20.58 13.02
C ASP A 351 -14.42 19.50 13.02
N LEU A 352 -13.34 19.73 12.28
CA LEU A 352 -12.21 18.80 12.16
C LEU A 352 -10.96 19.25 12.93
N SER A 353 -11.09 20.26 13.80
CA SER A 353 -9.98 20.85 14.59
C SER A 353 -9.20 19.84 15.43
N LYS A 354 -9.82 18.71 15.82
CA LYS A 354 -9.14 17.61 16.52
C LYS A 354 -8.06 16.93 15.65
N HIS A 355 -8.23 16.93 14.33
CA HIS A 355 -7.41 16.16 13.40
C HIS A 355 -6.56 17.03 12.48
N PHE A 356 -7.06 18.22 12.10
CA PHE A 356 -6.38 19.12 11.18
C PHE A 356 -6.13 20.48 11.82
N LYS A 357 -5.04 21.13 11.41
CA LYS A 357 -4.70 22.49 11.82
C LYS A 357 -5.62 23.52 11.16
N LYS A 358 -5.96 23.27 9.88
CA LYS A 358 -6.78 24.14 9.04
C LYS A 358 -7.32 23.33 7.87
N VAL A 359 -8.51 23.67 7.40
CA VAL A 359 -9.08 23.19 6.13
C VAL A 359 -9.12 24.35 5.12
N GLU A 360 -8.70 24.11 3.90
CA GLU A 360 -8.83 25.04 2.77
C GLU A 360 -9.51 24.35 1.60
N ILE A 361 -10.41 25.06 0.92
CA ILE A 361 -11.21 24.58 -0.20
C ILE A 361 -10.97 25.50 -1.39
N ASP A 362 -10.78 24.96 -2.58
CA ASP A 362 -10.74 25.76 -3.80
C ASP A 362 -12.18 26.11 -4.24
N ASN A 363 -12.44 27.32 -4.74
CA ASN A 363 -13.78 27.74 -5.21
C ASN A 363 -14.34 26.80 -6.30
N ASP A 364 -13.44 26.09 -6.96
CA ASP A 364 -13.67 25.13 -8.02
C ASP A 364 -14.11 23.73 -7.53
N VAL A 365 -14.22 23.53 -6.21
CA VAL A 365 -14.69 22.29 -5.55
C VAL A 365 -16.20 22.34 -5.36
N ASP A 366 -16.87 21.24 -5.70
CA ASP A 366 -18.31 21.09 -5.44
C ASP A 366 -18.55 20.92 -3.93
N LEU A 367 -19.13 21.96 -3.30
CA LEU A 367 -19.40 21.97 -1.86
C LEU A 367 -20.48 20.96 -1.45
N GLU A 368 -21.43 20.62 -2.33
CA GLU A 368 -22.48 19.65 -2.02
C GLU A 368 -21.95 18.21 -2.08
N GLU A 369 -21.04 17.93 -3.00
CA GLU A 369 -20.30 16.67 -3.03
C GLU A 369 -19.36 16.55 -1.82
N LEU A 370 -18.64 17.63 -1.48
CA LEU A 370 -17.76 17.68 -0.31
C LEU A 370 -18.53 17.40 0.99
N LYS A 371 -19.70 18.01 1.20
CA LYS A 371 -20.53 17.79 2.40
C LYS A 371 -20.90 16.33 2.63
N LYS A 372 -21.13 15.55 1.56
CA LYS A 372 -21.44 14.11 1.65
C LYS A 372 -20.23 13.30 2.13
N PHE A 373 -19.03 13.74 1.80
CA PHE A 373 -17.77 13.05 2.10
C PHE A 373 -17.22 13.33 3.51
N ILE A 374 -17.44 14.53 4.05
CA ILE A 374 -16.88 14.95 5.35
C ILE A 374 -17.16 13.96 6.50
N PRO A 375 -18.36 13.38 6.66
CA PRO A 375 -18.60 12.37 7.69
C PRO A 375 -17.66 11.17 7.60
N GLU A 376 -17.48 10.59 6.40
CA GLU A 376 -16.59 9.45 6.18
C GLU A 376 -15.13 9.80 6.47
N LEU A 377 -14.69 10.99 6.02
CA LEU A 377 -13.36 11.50 6.32
C LEU A 377 -13.15 11.60 7.83
N LYS A 378 -14.08 12.23 8.55
CA LYS A 378 -14.01 12.47 10.00
C LYS A 378 -13.92 11.17 10.78
N GLN A 379 -14.75 10.19 10.43
CA GLN A 379 -14.69 8.86 11.04
C GLN A 379 -13.35 8.18 10.76
N THR A 380 -12.87 8.24 9.51
CA THR A 380 -11.59 7.63 9.14
C THR A 380 -10.42 8.24 9.91
N VAL A 381 -10.28 9.57 9.94
CA VAL A 381 -9.17 10.23 10.65
C VAL A 381 -9.24 10.09 12.18
N SER A 382 -10.41 9.75 12.72
CA SER A 382 -10.58 9.39 14.12
C SER A 382 -10.03 7.99 14.43
N ALA A 383 -10.13 7.08 13.46
CA ALA A 383 -9.59 5.73 13.54
C ALA A 383 -8.07 5.66 13.26
N LEU A 384 -7.56 6.54 12.40
CA LEU A 384 -6.14 6.60 12.06
C LEU A 384 -5.26 7.12 13.23
N PRO A 385 -3.96 6.77 13.26
CA PRO A 385 -3.02 7.27 14.27
C PRO A 385 -2.79 8.77 14.15
N HIS A 386 -2.44 9.43 15.25
CA HIS A 386 -2.03 10.84 15.27
C HIS A 386 -0.55 10.97 15.65
N ALA A 387 0.08 12.08 15.25
CA ALA A 387 1.44 12.38 15.68
C ALA A 387 1.53 12.49 17.21
N LYS A 388 2.56 11.89 17.82
CA LYS A 388 2.70 11.83 19.29
C LYS A 388 2.79 13.20 19.95
N ASN A 389 3.32 14.18 19.24
CA ASN A 389 3.49 15.55 19.71
C ASN A 389 2.29 16.47 19.37
N GLY A 390 1.18 15.91 18.89
CA GLY A 390 -0.03 16.66 18.58
C GLY A 390 0.06 17.55 17.33
N ILE A 391 1.11 17.41 16.51
CA ILE A 391 1.17 18.07 15.20
C ILE A 391 -0.01 17.60 14.34
N LYS A 392 -0.65 18.55 13.65
CA LYS A 392 -1.78 18.31 12.75
C LYS A 392 -1.46 18.83 11.35
N PRO A 393 -1.88 18.14 10.27
CA PRO A 393 -1.70 18.62 8.92
C PRO A 393 -2.70 19.73 8.56
N ILE A 394 -2.38 20.51 7.53
CA ILE A 394 -3.32 21.40 6.83
C ILE A 394 -3.96 20.58 5.72
N LEU A 395 -5.29 20.46 5.74
CA LEU A 395 -6.03 19.77 4.68
C LEU A 395 -6.44 20.76 3.59
N ARG A 396 -6.18 20.43 2.33
CA ARG A 396 -6.57 21.24 1.19
C ARG A 396 -7.34 20.44 0.16
N PHE A 397 -8.53 20.89 -0.19
CA PHE A 397 -9.32 20.36 -1.30
C PHE A 397 -9.09 21.27 -2.51
N ARG A 398 -8.33 20.83 -3.51
CA ARG A 398 -8.01 21.65 -4.69
C ARG A 398 -7.61 20.84 -5.91
N LYS A 399 -7.77 21.44 -7.09
CA LYS A 399 -7.36 20.83 -8.37
C LYS A 399 -5.83 20.80 -8.47
N LEU A 400 -5.24 19.62 -8.65
CA LEU A 400 -3.79 19.39 -8.77
C LEU A 400 -3.33 19.29 -10.25
N LYS A 401 -4.04 19.97 -11.17
CA LYS A 401 -3.87 19.90 -12.64
C LYS A 401 -2.41 19.93 -13.12
N ASN A 402 -1.58 20.77 -12.52
CA ASN A 402 -0.18 20.95 -12.95
C ASN A 402 0.76 19.86 -12.42
N HIS A 403 0.34 19.09 -11.41
CA HIS A 403 1.14 18.04 -10.78
C HIS A 403 0.80 16.62 -11.26
N ARG A 404 -0.27 16.46 -12.08
CA ARG A 404 -0.76 15.15 -12.58
C ARG A 404 -0.91 14.10 -11.46
N ALA A 405 -1.32 14.53 -10.28
CA ALA A 405 -1.47 13.69 -9.09
C ALA A 405 -2.90 13.77 -8.54
N LEU A 406 -3.35 12.65 -7.96
CA LEU A 406 -4.66 12.52 -7.31
C LEU A 406 -4.64 13.10 -5.87
N GLY A 407 -3.47 13.07 -5.23
CA GLY A 407 -3.17 13.69 -3.96
C GLY A 407 -1.71 14.11 -3.92
N MET A 408 -1.35 14.94 -2.93
CA MET A 408 0.04 15.30 -2.67
C MET A 408 0.22 15.79 -1.24
N PHE A 409 1.27 15.28 -0.59
CA PHE A 409 1.75 15.73 0.70
C PHE A 409 3.04 16.54 0.56
N THR A 410 3.20 17.60 1.37
CA THR A 410 4.49 18.26 1.55
C THR A 410 4.87 18.44 3.03
N PRO A 411 6.11 18.13 3.40
CA PRO A 411 6.60 18.35 4.77
C PRO A 411 6.87 19.83 5.08
N ILE A 412 6.93 20.73 4.07
CA ILE A 412 7.28 22.16 4.24
C ILE A 412 6.39 22.82 5.31
N ASN A 413 5.07 22.65 5.19
CA ASN A 413 4.09 23.17 6.14
C ASN A 413 3.05 22.11 6.57
N ASN A 414 3.36 20.82 6.38
CA ASN A 414 2.47 19.68 6.59
C ASN A 414 1.12 19.83 5.85
N THR A 415 1.17 20.20 4.57
CA THR A 415 -0.04 20.28 3.75
C THR A 415 -0.32 18.93 3.12
N LEU A 416 -1.54 18.44 3.32
CA LEU A 416 -2.14 17.32 2.60
C LEU A 416 -3.15 17.90 1.61
N ALA A 417 -2.91 17.76 0.32
CA ALA A 417 -3.81 18.23 -0.73
C ALA A 417 -4.43 17.04 -1.48
N VAL A 418 -5.74 17.13 -1.72
CA VAL A 418 -6.52 16.10 -2.41
C VAL A 418 -7.26 16.72 -3.59
N ASP A 419 -7.17 16.07 -4.76
CA ASP A 419 -7.93 16.47 -5.95
C ASP A 419 -9.34 15.87 -5.91
N PHE A 420 -10.37 16.72 -6.03
CA PHE A 420 -11.77 16.26 -5.99
C PHE A 420 -12.27 15.71 -7.33
N ARG A 421 -11.48 15.80 -8.39
CA ARG A 421 -11.93 15.38 -9.73
C ARG A 421 -11.88 13.86 -9.87
N TYR A 422 -12.88 13.33 -10.54
CA TYR A 422 -12.87 11.97 -11.07
C TYR A 422 -11.94 11.87 -12.28
N ASP A 423 -10.95 11.00 -12.23
CA ASP A 423 -10.12 10.67 -13.38
C ASP A 423 -10.82 9.58 -14.21
N LYS A 424 -11.33 9.95 -15.38
CA LYS A 424 -12.02 9.04 -16.29
C LYS A 424 -11.12 7.91 -16.82
N LYS A 425 -9.79 8.08 -16.83
CA LYS A 425 -8.84 7.08 -17.32
C LYS A 425 -8.55 6.02 -16.27
N THR A 426 -8.27 6.43 -15.04
CA THR A 426 -7.96 5.50 -13.94
C THR A 426 -9.21 5.02 -13.21
N LYS A 427 -10.37 5.67 -13.44
CA LYS A 427 -11.62 5.48 -12.71
C LYS A 427 -11.51 5.76 -11.21
N GLU A 428 -10.50 6.52 -10.81
CA GLU A 428 -10.25 6.89 -9.41
C GLU A 428 -10.69 8.34 -9.15
N THR A 429 -11.11 8.63 -7.92
CA THR A 429 -11.22 10.02 -7.44
C THR A 429 -9.98 10.34 -6.63
N GLY A 430 -9.56 11.62 -6.61
CA GLY A 430 -8.41 11.97 -5.78
C GLY A 430 -8.66 11.76 -4.30
N LEU A 431 -9.92 11.71 -3.84
CA LEU A 431 -10.29 11.31 -2.48
C LEU A 431 -9.65 10.00 -2.04
N GLN A 432 -9.53 9.02 -2.95
CA GLN A 432 -8.94 7.71 -2.67
C GLN A 432 -7.44 7.75 -2.37
N SER A 433 -6.76 8.88 -2.63
CA SER A 433 -5.36 9.10 -2.26
C SER A 433 -5.18 9.58 -0.82
N PHE A 434 -6.25 9.98 -0.13
CA PHE A 434 -6.15 10.63 1.18
C PHE A 434 -5.36 9.78 2.20
N VAL A 435 -5.63 8.47 2.29
CA VAL A 435 -4.91 7.58 3.22
C VAL A 435 -3.42 7.44 2.87
N HIS A 436 -3.07 7.43 1.57
CA HIS A 436 -1.68 7.46 1.11
C HIS A 436 -0.98 8.75 1.58
N GLU A 437 -1.59 9.91 1.32
CA GLU A 437 -1.01 11.19 1.73
C GLU A 437 -0.95 11.34 3.26
N TYR A 438 -1.90 10.76 3.98
CA TYR A 438 -1.87 10.69 5.44
C TYR A 438 -0.73 9.78 5.93
N GLY A 439 -0.41 8.72 5.19
CA GLY A 439 0.78 7.89 5.39
C GLY A 439 2.06 8.71 5.33
N HIS A 440 2.22 9.57 4.31
CA HIS A 440 3.34 10.51 4.26
C HIS A 440 3.34 11.47 5.46
N PHE A 441 2.18 12.01 5.85
CA PHE A 441 2.11 12.86 7.04
C PHE A 441 2.64 12.14 8.30
N LEU A 442 2.22 10.89 8.53
CA LEU A 442 2.67 10.08 9.65
C LEU A 442 4.16 9.79 9.57
N ASP A 443 4.68 9.47 8.38
CA ASP A 443 6.09 9.20 8.16
C ASP A 443 6.98 10.32 8.72
N TYR A 444 6.70 11.58 8.34
CA TYR A 444 7.49 12.74 8.75
C TYR A 444 7.20 13.24 10.16
N ASN A 445 5.98 13.03 10.69
CA ASN A 445 5.54 13.74 11.89
C ASN A 445 5.26 12.83 13.10
N TYR A 446 5.19 11.50 12.97
CA TYR A 446 4.70 10.65 14.06
C TYR A 446 5.53 10.77 15.35
N ASN A 447 6.86 10.76 15.24
CA ASN A 447 7.78 10.97 16.35
C ASN A 447 8.19 12.45 16.52
N GLY A 448 7.58 13.37 15.78
CA GLY A 448 7.94 14.79 15.73
C GLY A 448 9.04 15.13 14.73
N ARG A 449 9.06 16.40 14.30
CA ARG A 449 9.86 16.90 13.16
C ARG A 449 11.38 16.88 13.35
N SER A 450 11.86 16.84 14.58
CA SER A 450 13.30 16.74 14.88
C SER A 450 13.85 15.32 14.70
N ASN A 451 12.98 14.33 14.53
CA ASN A 451 13.36 12.95 14.31
C ASN A 451 13.38 12.61 12.81
N LEU A 452 14.15 11.57 12.46
CA LEU A 452 14.10 10.99 11.12
C LEU A 452 12.68 10.46 10.82
N PRO A 453 12.25 10.52 9.54
CA PRO A 453 11.02 9.88 9.11
C PRO A 453 10.97 8.38 9.50
N LEU A 454 9.79 7.86 9.75
CA LEU A 454 9.58 6.44 10.10
C LEU A 454 10.13 5.49 9.03
N SER A 455 10.03 5.88 7.76
CA SER A 455 10.51 5.16 6.58
C SER A 455 12.03 5.01 6.54
N ILE A 456 12.77 5.90 7.20
CA ILE A 456 14.25 5.90 7.29
C ILE A 456 14.73 5.24 8.60
N ASN A 457 13.83 4.95 9.53
CA ASN A 457 14.20 4.35 10.80
C ASN A 457 14.58 2.86 10.62
N LYS A 458 15.56 2.40 11.40
CA LYS A 458 15.99 0.98 11.49
C LYS A 458 14.83 -0.02 11.61
N ASN A 459 13.74 0.35 12.30
CA ASN A 459 12.61 -0.55 12.51
C ASN A 459 11.82 -0.85 11.22
N PHE A 460 11.87 0.01 10.20
CA PHE A 460 11.18 -0.20 8.92
C PHE A 460 12.12 -0.70 7.81
N SER A 461 13.44 -0.59 8.00
CA SER A 461 14.47 -0.88 6.97
C SER A 461 14.32 -2.27 6.36
N ASP A 462 14.01 -3.30 7.15
CA ASP A 462 13.83 -4.66 6.61
C ASP A 462 12.62 -4.78 5.66
N SER A 463 11.51 -4.09 5.96
CA SER A 463 10.33 -4.05 5.09
C SER A 463 10.62 -3.25 3.83
N LEU A 464 11.27 -2.09 3.98
CA LEU A 464 11.69 -1.23 2.88
C LEU A 464 12.58 -2.00 1.90
N GLN A 465 13.63 -2.66 2.39
CA GLN A 465 14.56 -3.41 1.55
C GLN A 465 13.88 -4.58 0.84
N SER A 466 12.96 -5.28 1.50
CA SER A 466 12.20 -6.38 0.87
C SER A 466 11.36 -5.85 -0.31
N ILE A 467 10.66 -4.73 -0.12
CA ILE A 467 9.83 -4.12 -1.18
C ILE A 467 10.71 -3.58 -2.33
N GLN A 468 11.82 -2.91 -2.01
CA GLN A 468 12.76 -2.42 -3.02
C GLN A 468 13.37 -3.54 -3.86
N ALA A 469 13.63 -4.70 -3.25
CA ALA A 469 14.10 -5.90 -3.95
C ALA A 469 13.02 -6.45 -4.89
N GLU A 470 11.76 -6.58 -4.45
CA GLU A 470 10.65 -7.01 -5.31
C GLU A 470 10.42 -6.06 -6.49
N ILE A 471 10.54 -4.73 -6.29
CA ILE A 471 10.48 -3.76 -7.39
C ILE A 471 11.63 -3.99 -8.37
N GLY A 472 12.83 -4.34 -7.89
CA GLY A 472 13.99 -4.63 -8.73
C GLY A 472 13.90 -5.94 -9.50
N ASN A 473 13.19 -6.94 -8.96
CA ASN A 473 13.04 -8.27 -9.55
C ASN A 473 11.83 -8.37 -10.49
N SER A 474 10.95 -7.37 -10.51
CA SER A 474 9.76 -7.41 -11.35
C SER A 474 10.09 -7.44 -12.84
N SER A 475 9.37 -8.28 -13.59
CA SER A 475 9.45 -8.35 -15.04
C SER A 475 8.78 -7.17 -15.75
N THR A 476 8.09 -6.29 -15.02
CA THR A 476 7.46 -5.10 -15.59
C THR A 476 8.50 -4.06 -15.99
N ALA A 477 8.48 -3.63 -17.26
CA ALA A 477 9.34 -2.55 -17.74
C ALA A 477 8.97 -1.22 -17.08
N LEU A 478 9.80 -0.76 -16.13
CA LEU A 478 9.71 0.55 -15.49
C LEU A 478 10.76 1.49 -16.08
N THR A 479 10.41 2.76 -16.28
CA THR A 479 11.44 3.78 -16.55
C THR A 479 12.32 3.96 -15.31
N PRO A 480 13.59 4.42 -15.47
CA PRO A 480 14.47 4.69 -14.32
C PRO A 480 13.85 5.65 -13.30
N LYS A 481 13.09 6.64 -13.78
CA LYS A 481 12.39 7.61 -12.93
C LYS A 481 11.26 6.97 -12.11
N GLU A 482 10.45 6.12 -12.74
CA GLU A 482 9.38 5.40 -12.04
C GLU A 482 9.94 4.42 -11.02
N SER A 483 10.94 3.61 -11.40
CA SER A 483 11.60 2.70 -10.46
C SER A 483 12.19 3.46 -9.26
N THR A 484 12.82 4.62 -9.50
CA THR A 484 13.38 5.44 -8.41
C THR A 484 12.28 5.96 -7.49
N TYR A 485 11.20 6.51 -8.05
CA TYR A 485 10.04 6.98 -7.28
C TYR A 485 9.41 5.87 -6.43
N LEU A 486 9.19 4.69 -7.02
CA LEU A 486 8.62 3.53 -6.31
C LEU A 486 9.51 3.00 -5.19
N LYS A 487 10.83 3.20 -5.29
CA LYS A 487 11.81 2.80 -4.28
C LYS A 487 12.05 3.87 -3.22
N THR A 488 11.52 5.08 -3.38
CA THR A 488 11.68 6.16 -2.38
C THR A 488 11.11 5.71 -1.03
N PRO A 489 11.85 5.88 0.09
CA PRO A 489 11.42 5.37 1.40
C PRO A 489 10.02 5.83 1.83
N SER A 490 9.73 7.13 1.70
CA SER A 490 8.42 7.67 2.10
C SER A 490 7.27 7.16 1.23
N GLU A 491 7.51 6.92 -0.07
CA GLU A 491 6.52 6.35 -0.99
C GLU A 491 6.23 4.88 -0.67
N VAL A 492 7.27 4.10 -0.39
CA VAL A 492 7.14 2.71 0.07
C VAL A 492 6.34 2.66 1.38
N PHE A 493 6.65 3.55 2.32
CA PHE A 493 5.93 3.64 3.59
C PHE A 493 4.47 4.01 3.42
N ALA A 494 4.14 5.04 2.64
CA ALA A 494 2.77 5.48 2.39
C ALA A 494 1.92 4.36 1.76
N ARG A 495 2.47 3.64 0.78
CA ARG A 495 1.82 2.48 0.14
C ARG A 495 1.64 1.31 1.07
N ALA A 496 2.65 1.02 1.88
CA ALA A 496 2.56 0.00 2.92
C ALA A 496 1.45 0.35 3.91
N PHE A 497 1.31 1.63 4.27
CA PHE A 497 0.31 2.11 5.20
C PHE A 497 -1.12 2.00 4.64
N GLU A 498 -1.38 2.45 3.41
CA GLU A 498 -2.71 2.27 2.80
C GLU A 498 -3.06 0.79 2.55
N THR A 499 -2.08 -0.02 2.13
CA THR A 499 -2.27 -1.48 1.97
C THR A 499 -2.62 -2.13 3.31
N TYR A 500 -1.94 -1.72 4.37
CA TYR A 500 -2.21 -2.18 5.73
C TYR A 500 -3.60 -1.75 6.21
N ALA A 501 -3.98 -0.48 6.03
CA ALA A 501 -5.30 0.02 6.41
C ALA A 501 -6.44 -0.70 5.66
N SER A 502 -6.27 -0.94 4.36
CA SER A 502 -7.21 -1.73 3.56
C SER A 502 -7.33 -3.17 4.07
N ASN A 503 -6.21 -3.82 4.40
CA ASN A 503 -6.19 -5.18 4.96
C ASN A 503 -6.87 -5.27 6.34
N LEU A 504 -6.88 -4.19 7.12
CA LEU A 504 -7.61 -4.11 8.38
C LEU A 504 -9.13 -3.98 8.21
N GLY A 505 -9.61 -3.67 7.00
CA GLY A 505 -11.03 -3.53 6.67
C GLY A 505 -11.47 -2.11 6.35
N LEU A 506 -10.56 -1.13 6.27
CA LEU A 506 -10.93 0.22 5.85
C LEU A 506 -11.38 0.19 4.38
N ASN A 507 -12.65 0.50 4.14
CA ASN A 507 -13.28 0.47 2.82
C ASN A 507 -14.31 1.58 2.71
N ASN A 508 -13.92 2.72 2.14
CA ASN A 508 -14.76 3.91 1.94
C ASN A 508 -14.10 4.83 0.89
N SER A 509 -14.67 6.03 0.69
CA SER A 509 -14.22 6.96 -0.36
C SER A 509 -12.81 7.54 -0.20
N VAL A 510 -12.17 7.42 0.98
CA VAL A 510 -10.84 8.00 1.24
C VAL A 510 -9.66 7.08 0.85
N ILE A 511 -9.98 5.86 0.43
CA ILE A 511 -9.02 4.80 0.11
C ILE A 511 -9.48 4.08 -1.15
N LYS A 512 -8.57 3.40 -1.86
CA LYS A 512 -8.93 2.64 -3.05
C LYS A 512 -9.69 1.36 -2.70
N ASP A 513 -10.34 0.79 -3.71
CA ASP A 513 -10.97 -0.52 -3.58
C ASP A 513 -9.94 -1.59 -3.19
N LYS A 514 -10.35 -2.50 -2.29
CA LYS A 514 -9.51 -3.58 -1.78
C LYS A 514 -8.90 -4.45 -2.89
N GLU A 515 -9.56 -4.58 -4.03
CA GLU A 515 -9.06 -5.33 -5.18
C GLU A 515 -7.78 -4.73 -5.77
N ILE A 516 -7.64 -3.40 -5.75
CA ILE A 516 -6.45 -2.70 -6.27
C ILE A 516 -5.21 -3.05 -5.44
N TYR A 517 -5.32 -3.04 -4.11
CA TYR A 517 -4.23 -3.41 -3.19
C TYR A 517 -3.88 -4.91 -3.21
N ASN A 518 -4.72 -5.74 -3.82
CA ASN A 518 -4.50 -7.16 -4.02
C ASN A 518 -4.23 -7.51 -5.50
N SER A 519 -4.08 -6.48 -6.35
CA SER A 519 -3.75 -6.65 -7.76
C SER A 519 -2.39 -7.31 -7.93
N LYS A 520 -2.36 -8.37 -8.74
CA LYS A 520 -1.11 -9.02 -9.17
C LYS A 520 -0.45 -8.30 -10.36
N ILE A 521 -1.14 -7.34 -10.96
CA ILE A 521 -0.72 -6.68 -12.21
C ILE A 521 -0.20 -5.26 -11.91
N ASP A 522 -0.81 -4.54 -10.97
CA ASP A 522 -0.34 -3.20 -10.62
C ASP A 522 0.96 -3.31 -9.80
N ILE A 523 2.09 -3.02 -10.45
CA ILE A 523 3.44 -2.99 -9.86
C ILE A 523 3.51 -2.22 -8.54
N LYS A 524 2.61 -1.23 -8.36
CA LYS A 524 2.52 -0.43 -7.16
C LYS A 524 2.16 -1.24 -5.92
N TYR A 525 1.42 -2.34 -6.11
CA TYR A 525 0.87 -3.18 -5.04
C TYR A 525 1.24 -4.66 -5.19
N SER A 526 1.59 -5.14 -6.39
CA SER A 526 1.98 -6.53 -6.64
C SER A 526 3.27 -6.92 -5.91
N THR A 527 4.13 -5.93 -5.61
CA THR A 527 5.36 -6.08 -4.84
C THR A 527 5.12 -6.33 -3.35
N PHE A 528 3.90 -6.14 -2.87
CA PHE A 528 3.50 -6.50 -1.50
C PHE A 528 3.08 -7.97 -1.44
N THR A 529 4.06 -8.86 -1.55
CA THR A 529 3.88 -10.32 -1.42
C THR A 529 3.27 -10.69 -0.06
N PRO A 530 2.68 -11.88 0.11
CA PRO A 530 2.12 -12.30 1.40
C PRO A 530 3.11 -12.18 2.58
N ASP A 531 4.38 -12.50 2.35
CA ASP A 531 5.43 -12.39 3.36
C ASP A 531 5.75 -10.93 3.70
N ILE A 532 5.81 -10.06 2.69
CA ILE A 532 5.99 -8.61 2.91
C ILE A 532 4.78 -8.03 3.64
N LYS A 533 3.56 -8.41 3.26
CA LYS A 533 2.31 -8.02 3.96
C LYS A 533 2.37 -8.39 5.44
N LYS A 534 2.87 -9.58 5.77
CA LYS A 534 3.09 -10.00 7.17
C LYS A 534 4.11 -9.12 7.88
N LYS A 535 5.26 -8.83 7.25
CA LYS A 535 6.30 -7.95 7.82
C LYS A 535 5.77 -6.53 8.10
N ILE A 536 5.07 -5.91 7.14
CA ILE A 536 4.50 -4.57 7.34
C ILE A 536 3.40 -4.57 8.39
N SER A 537 2.57 -5.62 8.46
CA SER A 537 1.56 -5.74 9.51
C SER A 537 2.20 -5.84 10.89
N SER A 538 3.25 -6.65 11.06
CA SER A 538 3.98 -6.71 12.33
C SER A 538 4.61 -5.37 12.70
N TYR A 539 5.16 -4.64 11.73
CA TYR A 539 5.68 -3.30 11.95
C TYR A 539 4.59 -2.32 12.40
N PHE A 540 3.48 -2.22 11.67
CA PHE A 540 2.41 -1.27 11.97
C PHE A 540 1.60 -1.65 13.22
N ASP A 541 1.40 -2.93 13.52
CA ASP A 541 0.80 -3.39 14.78
C ASP A 541 1.64 -2.92 15.98
N LYS A 542 2.98 -3.00 15.87
CA LYS A 542 3.89 -2.51 16.91
C LYS A 542 3.96 -0.99 16.97
N GLN A 543 3.99 -0.33 15.82
CA GLN A 543 4.14 1.13 15.72
C GLN A 543 2.85 1.87 16.09
N PHE A 544 1.68 1.31 15.75
CA PHE A 544 0.36 1.90 15.91
C PHE A 544 -0.62 0.90 16.57
N PRO A 545 -0.44 0.55 17.86
CA PRO A 545 -1.14 -0.57 18.49
C PRO A 545 -2.68 -0.46 18.48
N THR A 546 -3.22 0.75 18.46
CA THR A 546 -4.68 0.97 18.53
C THR A 546 -5.38 0.94 17.16
N ILE A 547 -4.65 1.07 16.05
CA ILE A 547 -5.26 1.29 14.72
C ILE A 547 -6.13 0.11 14.29
N LYS A 548 -5.67 -1.12 14.56
CA LYS A 548 -6.34 -2.37 14.20
C LYS A 548 -7.71 -2.48 14.84
N GLN A 549 -7.81 -2.16 16.13
CA GLN A 549 -9.08 -2.16 16.84
C GLN A 549 -10.02 -1.08 16.30
N LYS A 550 -9.51 0.16 16.15
CA LYS A 550 -10.31 1.29 15.69
C LYS A 550 -10.86 1.12 14.28
N ILE A 551 -10.05 0.64 13.32
CA ILE A 551 -10.50 0.39 11.95
C ILE A 551 -11.53 -0.75 11.93
N ARG A 552 -11.33 -1.83 12.69
CA ARG A 552 -12.32 -2.92 12.75
C ARG A 552 -13.65 -2.46 13.34
N GLN A 553 -13.62 -1.62 14.38
CA GLN A 553 -14.83 -1.02 14.94
C GLN A 553 -15.56 -0.18 13.89
N LEU A 554 -14.83 0.67 13.17
CA LEU A 554 -15.37 1.47 12.06
C LEU A 554 -16.01 0.59 10.97
N SER A 555 -15.33 -0.49 10.53
CA SER A 555 -15.87 -1.41 9.53
C SER A 555 -17.14 -2.11 10.02
N GLN A 556 -17.18 -2.53 11.28
CA GLN A 556 -18.36 -3.16 11.88
C GLN A 556 -19.53 -2.17 12.07
N GLU A 557 -19.24 -0.92 12.41
CA GLU A 557 -20.25 0.14 12.48
C GLU A 557 -20.82 0.44 11.09
N ASN A 558 -19.96 0.53 10.07
CA ASN A 558 -20.39 0.67 8.69
C ASN A 558 -21.22 -0.53 8.22
N GLU A 559 -20.81 -1.76 8.56
CA GLU A 559 -21.59 -2.97 8.28
C GLU A 559 -22.94 -2.96 9.00
N LYS A 560 -23.03 -2.49 10.26
CA LYS A 560 -24.30 -2.36 10.99
C LYS A 560 -25.21 -1.25 10.44
N VAL A 561 -24.64 -0.17 9.90
CA VAL A 561 -25.40 0.86 9.19
C VAL A 561 -25.94 0.30 7.87
N VAL A 562 -25.14 -0.51 7.16
CA VAL A 562 -25.54 -1.21 5.92
C VAL A 562 -26.50 -2.39 6.19
N GLU A 563 -26.46 -3.01 7.36
CA GLU A 563 -27.43 -4.06 7.76
C GLU A 563 -28.79 -3.46 8.15
N ASN A 564 -28.81 -2.21 8.65
CA ASN A 564 -30.04 -1.47 8.97
C ASN A 564 -30.64 -0.74 7.77
N GLU A 565 -29.86 -0.49 6.70
CA GLU A 565 -30.36 -0.09 5.39
C GLU A 565 -30.10 -1.19 4.37
N LYS A 566 -31.06 -2.12 4.20
CA LYS A 566 -31.03 -3.07 3.08
C LYS A 566 -30.71 -2.29 1.79
N PRO A 567 -29.64 -2.65 1.04
CA PRO A 567 -29.26 -1.89 -0.15
C PRO A 567 -30.47 -1.81 -1.07
N LYS A 568 -30.87 -0.57 -1.42
CA LYS A 568 -32.06 -0.32 -2.24
C LYS A 568 -31.81 -0.86 -3.65
N ILE A 569 -32.34 -2.05 -3.93
CA ILE A 569 -32.25 -2.66 -5.26
C ILE A 569 -33.22 -1.94 -6.20
N TYR A 570 -32.71 -1.49 -7.35
CA TYR A 570 -33.51 -0.87 -8.39
C TYR A 570 -33.87 -1.92 -9.45
N ARG A 571 -35.15 -2.27 -9.55
CA ARG A 571 -35.69 -3.18 -10.56
C ARG A 571 -36.27 -2.42 -11.75
N TYR A 572 -35.95 -2.89 -12.94
CA TYR A 572 -36.42 -2.35 -14.22
C TYR A 572 -37.01 -3.45 -15.10
N TYR A 573 -38.21 -3.25 -15.61
CA TYR A 573 -38.90 -4.20 -16.48
C TYR A 573 -38.70 -3.84 -17.95
N SER A 574 -38.48 -4.86 -18.79
CA SER A 574 -38.41 -4.68 -20.25
C SER A 574 -39.77 -4.98 -20.88
N LEU A 575 -40.41 -3.97 -21.46
CA LEU A 575 -41.80 -4.08 -21.91
C LEU A 575 -41.95 -4.55 -23.36
N PHE A 576 -41.05 -4.08 -24.23
CA PHE A 576 -41.21 -4.22 -25.68
C PHE A 576 -40.41 -5.36 -26.29
N ARG A 577 -39.35 -5.83 -25.62
CA ARG A 577 -38.46 -6.87 -26.15
C ARG A 577 -37.96 -7.86 -25.09
N PRO A 578 -37.64 -9.11 -25.47
CA PRO A 578 -36.96 -10.06 -24.61
C PRO A 578 -35.61 -9.56 -24.08
N ILE A 579 -35.21 -10.09 -22.93
CA ILE A 579 -33.94 -9.71 -22.32
C ILE A 579 -32.81 -10.60 -22.87
N ASN A 580 -31.87 -9.97 -23.58
CA ASN A 580 -30.69 -10.57 -24.18
C ASN A 580 -29.48 -9.65 -23.99
N PRO A 581 -28.24 -10.15 -24.12
CA PRO A 581 -27.06 -9.30 -24.15
C PRO A 581 -27.23 -8.16 -25.18
N GLY A 582 -27.08 -6.91 -24.73
CA GLY A 582 -27.29 -5.71 -25.56
C GLY A 582 -28.69 -5.08 -25.45
N THR A 583 -29.66 -5.71 -24.79
CA THR A 583 -31.00 -5.11 -24.58
C THR A 583 -31.14 -4.37 -23.25
N TYR A 584 -30.06 -4.30 -22.46
CA TYR A 584 -29.93 -3.55 -21.22
C TYR A 584 -28.51 -2.99 -21.07
N PRO A 585 -28.31 -1.90 -20.32
CA PRO A 585 -27.00 -1.27 -20.19
C PRO A 585 -26.01 -2.16 -19.42
N MET A 586 -24.84 -2.40 -20.02
CA MET A 586 -23.71 -3.14 -19.44
C MET A 586 -22.45 -2.29 -19.21
N LYS A 587 -22.29 -1.17 -19.94
CA LYS A 587 -21.04 -0.39 -19.96
C LYS A 587 -20.77 0.37 -18.65
N ASN A 588 -21.82 0.92 -18.05
CA ASN A 588 -21.71 1.77 -16.85
C ASN A 588 -22.10 1.03 -15.56
N PHE A 589 -22.84 -0.08 -15.67
CA PHE A 589 -23.38 -0.83 -14.53
C PHE A 589 -23.39 -2.33 -14.84
N LYS A 590 -22.90 -3.15 -13.88
CA LYS A 590 -23.08 -4.60 -13.94
C LYS A 590 -24.43 -4.95 -13.29
N PRO A 591 -25.36 -5.63 -13.98
CA PRO A 591 -26.64 -6.01 -13.38
C PRO A 591 -26.42 -7.04 -12.27
N LEU A 592 -27.17 -6.91 -11.18
CA LEU A 592 -27.20 -7.86 -10.07
C LEU A 592 -27.92 -9.15 -10.48
N LYS A 593 -29.08 -8.98 -11.11
CA LYS A 593 -29.94 -10.07 -11.54
C LYS A 593 -30.57 -9.70 -12.87
N VAL A 594 -30.67 -10.70 -13.74
CA VAL A 594 -31.36 -10.62 -15.02
C VAL A 594 -32.33 -11.79 -15.05
N GLU A 595 -33.61 -11.52 -15.21
CA GLU A 595 -34.64 -12.54 -15.31
C GLU A 595 -35.42 -12.33 -16.61
N ASN A 596 -35.26 -13.25 -17.55
CA ASN A 596 -36.00 -13.27 -18.81
C ASN A 596 -37.18 -14.25 -18.67
N PHE A 597 -38.36 -13.84 -19.11
CA PHE A 597 -39.55 -14.69 -19.14
C PHE A 597 -39.70 -15.32 -20.53
N ASP A 598 -40.17 -16.58 -20.57
CA ASP A 598 -40.42 -17.28 -21.83
C ASP A 598 -41.53 -16.59 -22.66
N GLU A 599 -42.47 -15.92 -21.99
CA GLU A 599 -43.57 -15.15 -22.57
C GLU A 599 -43.82 -13.88 -21.75
N ARG A 600 -44.57 -12.91 -22.31
CA ARG A 600 -44.90 -11.67 -21.60
C ARG A 600 -45.81 -11.93 -20.40
N LYS A 601 -45.29 -11.74 -19.19
CA LYS A 601 -46.03 -11.90 -17.93
C LYS A 601 -46.59 -10.56 -17.44
N ASP A 602 -47.77 -10.61 -16.82
CA ASP A 602 -48.34 -9.47 -16.11
C ASP A 602 -47.48 -9.17 -14.87
N VAL A 603 -46.99 -7.93 -14.79
CA VAL A 603 -46.14 -7.44 -13.70
C VAL A 603 -46.86 -6.40 -12.84
N GLY A 604 -48.16 -6.20 -13.07
CA GLY A 604 -49.01 -5.25 -12.34
C GLY A 604 -49.44 -4.04 -13.17
N GLY A 605 -50.56 -3.43 -12.80
CA GLY A 605 -50.97 -2.14 -13.38
C GLY A 605 -51.37 -2.23 -14.85
N ASN A 606 -51.86 -3.40 -15.31
CA ASN A 606 -52.07 -3.77 -16.71
C ASN A 606 -50.79 -3.76 -17.57
N VAL A 607 -49.60 -3.85 -16.95
CA VAL A 607 -48.34 -3.89 -17.66
C VAL A 607 -47.88 -5.33 -17.84
N LYS A 608 -47.58 -5.71 -19.09
CA LYS A 608 -46.93 -6.99 -19.40
C LYS A 608 -45.48 -6.78 -19.84
N ALA A 609 -44.56 -7.51 -19.23
CA ALA A 609 -43.12 -7.41 -19.48
C ALA A 609 -42.53 -8.74 -19.94
N TRP A 610 -41.42 -8.70 -20.66
CA TRP A 610 -40.63 -9.86 -21.07
C TRP A 610 -39.63 -10.32 -19.99
N GLY A 611 -39.49 -9.57 -18.90
CA GLY A 611 -38.54 -9.87 -17.86
C GLY A 611 -38.16 -8.61 -17.07
N TYR A 612 -37.18 -8.74 -16.20
CA TYR A 612 -36.61 -7.61 -15.47
C TYR A 612 -35.10 -7.71 -15.25
N VAL A 613 -34.48 -6.56 -14.98
CA VAL A 613 -33.08 -6.40 -14.61
C VAL A 613 -32.98 -5.61 -13.31
N GLU A 614 -32.06 -6.01 -12.43
CA GLU A 614 -31.81 -5.38 -11.14
C GLU A 614 -30.42 -4.75 -11.09
N TYR A 615 -30.33 -3.56 -10.51
CA TYR A 615 -29.08 -2.81 -10.32
C TYR A 615 -28.95 -2.29 -8.88
N LEU A 616 -27.71 -2.19 -8.39
CA LEU A 616 -27.38 -1.46 -7.15
C LEU A 616 -27.52 0.05 -7.33
N ASN A 617 -27.16 0.55 -8.51
CA ASN A 617 -27.21 1.97 -8.85
C ASN A 617 -28.42 2.25 -9.75
N LYS A 618 -29.06 3.40 -9.55
CA LYS A 618 -30.20 3.84 -10.35
C LYS A 618 -29.75 4.23 -11.76
N LEU A 619 -30.38 3.65 -12.79
CA LEU A 619 -30.23 4.06 -14.19
C LEU A 619 -30.72 5.49 -14.42
N SER A 620 -30.06 6.22 -15.30
CA SER A 620 -30.54 7.54 -15.75
C SER A 620 -31.86 7.42 -16.52
N LEU A 621 -32.56 8.53 -16.75
CA LEU A 621 -33.78 8.52 -17.57
C LEU A 621 -33.48 8.23 -19.03
N GLU A 622 -32.36 8.74 -19.53
CA GLU A 622 -31.88 8.50 -20.89
C GLU A 622 -31.55 7.02 -21.10
N GLU A 623 -30.88 6.37 -20.12
CA GLU A 623 -30.60 4.93 -20.16
C GLU A 623 -31.88 4.10 -20.12
N GLN A 624 -32.87 4.50 -19.32
CA GLN A 624 -34.19 3.84 -19.30
C GLN A 624 -34.89 3.93 -20.66
N GLN A 625 -34.88 5.10 -21.29
CA GLN A 625 -35.50 5.33 -22.60
C GLN A 625 -34.76 4.58 -23.72
N ASN A 626 -33.43 4.70 -23.79
CA ASN A 626 -32.62 4.05 -24.83
C ASN A 626 -32.74 2.52 -24.80
N TYR A 627 -33.00 1.95 -23.62
CA TYR A 627 -33.11 0.50 -23.44
C TYR A 627 -34.53 -0.02 -23.30
N ASP A 628 -35.56 0.83 -23.41
CA ASP A 628 -36.97 0.46 -23.22
C ASP A 628 -37.27 -0.16 -21.84
N LEU A 629 -36.60 0.37 -20.82
CA LEU A 629 -36.67 -0.11 -19.44
C LEU A 629 -37.50 0.81 -18.56
N ILE A 630 -38.46 0.24 -17.84
CA ILE A 630 -39.31 0.99 -16.91
C ILE A 630 -38.99 0.59 -15.48
N ASN A 631 -38.72 1.59 -14.63
CA ASN A 631 -38.53 1.37 -13.20
C ASN A 631 -39.80 0.79 -12.55
N GLU A 632 -39.64 -0.03 -11.52
CA GLU A 632 -40.77 -0.64 -10.79
C GLU A 632 -41.75 0.38 -10.17
N LYS A 633 -41.30 1.59 -9.82
CA LYS A 633 -42.14 2.60 -9.13
C LYS A 633 -43.39 3.02 -9.92
N PRO A 634 -43.31 3.41 -11.21
CA PRO A 634 -44.49 3.65 -12.04
C PRO A 634 -45.49 2.49 -12.09
N ILE A 635 -45.02 1.24 -12.11
CA ILE A 635 -45.89 0.06 -12.12
C ILE A 635 -46.66 -0.05 -10.80
N LYS A 636 -46.00 0.18 -9.66
CA LYS A 636 -46.64 0.23 -8.33
C LYS A 636 -47.68 1.36 -8.23
N VAL A 637 -47.39 2.52 -8.80
CA VAL A 637 -48.36 3.64 -8.85
C VAL A 637 -49.56 3.27 -9.72
N ALA A 638 -49.35 2.65 -10.88
CA ALA A 638 -50.43 2.17 -11.74
C ALA A 638 -51.31 1.12 -11.03
N GLN A 639 -50.69 0.16 -10.33
CA GLN A 639 -51.40 -0.81 -9.48
C GLN A 639 -52.27 -0.11 -8.41
N ALA A 640 -51.70 0.85 -7.68
CA ALA A 640 -52.43 1.61 -6.67
C ALA A 640 -53.63 2.36 -7.24
N ILE A 641 -53.53 2.88 -8.47
CA ILE A 641 -54.65 3.51 -9.19
C ILE A 641 -55.73 2.48 -9.52
N GLN A 642 -55.36 1.28 -9.98
CA GLN A 642 -56.33 0.22 -10.26
C GLN A 642 -57.08 -0.19 -8.99
N GLU A 643 -56.36 -0.38 -7.89
CA GLU A 643 -56.95 -0.68 -6.59
C GLU A 643 -57.91 0.43 -6.13
N LEU A 644 -57.53 1.70 -6.32
CA LEU A 644 -58.40 2.84 -6.05
C LEU A 644 -59.64 2.82 -6.94
N ASN A 645 -59.50 2.58 -8.24
CA ASN A 645 -60.61 2.50 -9.18
C ASN A 645 -61.61 1.41 -8.77
N GLN A 646 -61.12 0.22 -8.41
CA GLN A 646 -61.95 -0.88 -7.92
C GLN A 646 -62.64 -0.54 -6.59
N LYS A 647 -61.86 -0.10 -5.59
CA LYS A 647 -62.36 0.21 -4.24
C LYS A 647 -63.39 1.35 -4.24
N LYS A 648 -63.23 2.33 -5.14
CA LYS A 648 -64.10 3.49 -5.28
C LYS A 648 -65.14 3.36 -6.39
N ARG A 649 -65.20 2.22 -7.10
CA ARG A 649 -66.13 1.96 -8.21
C ARG A 649 -66.09 3.07 -9.28
N LEU A 650 -64.88 3.39 -9.73
CA LEU A 650 -64.59 4.33 -10.80
C LEU A 650 -64.56 3.56 -12.13
N ASN A 651 -65.71 3.44 -12.78
CA ASN A 651 -65.90 2.55 -13.94
C ASN A 651 -65.68 3.24 -15.30
N LEU A 652 -65.29 4.51 -15.29
CA LEU A 652 -65.06 5.33 -16.49
C LEU A 652 -63.60 5.76 -16.60
N THR A 653 -62.69 4.97 -16.05
CA THR A 653 -61.28 5.35 -15.91
C THR A 653 -60.36 4.23 -16.35
N ASP A 654 -59.28 4.61 -17.04
CA ASP A 654 -58.22 3.71 -17.47
C ASP A 654 -56.88 4.16 -16.92
N VAL A 655 -55.93 3.23 -16.85
CA VAL A 655 -54.56 3.51 -16.41
C VAL A 655 -53.56 2.76 -17.28
N SER A 656 -52.51 3.46 -17.69
CA SER A 656 -51.38 2.92 -18.44
C SER A 656 -50.08 3.54 -17.93
N VAL A 657 -48.98 2.78 -17.99
CA VAL A 657 -47.65 3.35 -17.74
C VAL A 657 -47.17 4.04 -19.02
N ASN A 658 -46.66 5.25 -18.91
CA ASN A 658 -46.18 6.00 -20.06
C ASN A 658 -44.82 5.43 -20.51
N SER A 659 -44.78 4.81 -21.68
CA SER A 659 -43.58 4.21 -22.24
C SER A 659 -42.53 5.22 -22.71
N SER A 660 -42.96 6.40 -23.15
CA SER A 660 -42.08 7.46 -23.64
C SER A 660 -41.47 8.27 -22.48
N ASN A 661 -42.14 8.33 -21.34
CA ASN A 661 -41.68 8.98 -20.12
C ASN A 661 -41.81 8.03 -18.92
N PRO A 662 -40.77 7.25 -18.61
CA PRO A 662 -40.83 6.20 -17.59
C PRO A 662 -40.96 6.73 -16.15
N SER A 663 -41.10 8.04 -15.96
CA SER A 663 -41.47 8.65 -14.67
C SER A 663 -42.95 9.03 -14.58
N GLN A 664 -43.78 8.72 -15.58
CA GLN A 664 -45.18 9.11 -15.62
C GLN A 664 -46.12 7.90 -15.75
N VAL A 665 -47.29 8.03 -15.12
CA VAL A 665 -48.43 7.13 -15.30
C VAL A 665 -49.57 7.94 -15.87
N GLU A 666 -50.19 7.43 -16.93
CA GLU A 666 -51.34 8.01 -17.60
C GLU A 666 -52.61 7.52 -16.93
N TYR A 667 -53.45 8.46 -16.51
CA TYR A 667 -54.78 8.18 -15.97
C TYR A 667 -55.83 8.84 -16.86
N THR A 668 -56.62 8.02 -17.53
CA THR A 668 -57.64 8.49 -18.47
C THR A 668 -59.01 8.49 -17.82
N VAL A 669 -59.76 9.57 -18.02
CA VAL A 669 -61.17 9.68 -17.62
C VAL A 669 -62.02 9.79 -18.87
N TRP A 670 -63.01 8.92 -19.00
CA TRP A 670 -63.95 8.86 -20.11
C TRP A 670 -65.24 9.62 -19.82
N GLY A 671 -65.80 10.25 -20.84
CA GLY A 671 -67.04 11.04 -20.69
C GLY A 671 -68.29 10.20 -20.45
N ASN A 672 -68.31 8.94 -20.88
CA ASN A 672 -69.43 8.03 -20.72
C ASN A 672 -68.97 6.56 -20.88
N ALA A 673 -69.88 5.62 -20.56
CA ALA A 673 -69.59 4.18 -20.58
C ALA A 673 -69.35 3.62 -21.99
N GLU A 674 -69.98 4.19 -23.02
CA GLU A 674 -69.75 3.78 -24.40
C GLU A 674 -68.33 4.14 -24.85
N SER A 675 -67.87 5.35 -24.52
CA SER A 675 -66.50 5.80 -24.80
C SER A 675 -65.46 4.95 -24.07
N ALA A 676 -65.72 4.63 -22.80
CA ALA A 676 -64.84 3.76 -22.01
C ALA A 676 -64.74 2.33 -22.60
N ASN A 677 -65.87 1.73 -22.97
CA ASN A 677 -65.89 0.36 -23.49
C ASN A 677 -65.33 0.24 -24.92
N LYS A 678 -65.58 1.22 -25.78
CA LYS A 678 -65.11 1.20 -27.18
C LYS A 678 -63.72 1.83 -27.36
N HIS A 679 -63.16 2.41 -26.30
CA HIS A 679 -61.97 3.28 -26.33
C HIS A 679 -62.04 4.35 -27.44
N LYS A 680 -63.23 4.93 -27.67
CA LYS A 680 -63.51 5.92 -28.73
C LYS A 680 -64.47 6.98 -28.23
N GLY A 681 -64.11 8.26 -28.35
CA GLY A 681 -64.96 9.38 -27.93
C GLY A 681 -64.21 10.40 -27.07
N LEU A 682 -64.94 11.24 -26.32
CA LEU A 682 -64.35 12.27 -25.46
C LEU A 682 -63.71 11.67 -24.20
N PHE A 683 -62.43 11.99 -23.98
CA PHE A 683 -61.65 11.60 -22.82
C PHE A 683 -60.68 12.71 -22.40
N ALA A 684 -60.11 12.59 -21.21
CA ALA A 684 -58.99 13.40 -20.75
C ALA A 684 -57.96 12.50 -20.09
N THR A 685 -56.69 12.67 -20.46
CA THR A 685 -55.58 11.94 -19.86
C THR A 685 -54.80 12.85 -18.92
N LEU A 686 -54.64 12.43 -17.68
CA LEU A 686 -53.87 13.09 -16.65
C LEU A 686 -52.53 12.36 -16.48
N ASN A 687 -51.43 13.10 -16.63
CA ASN A 687 -50.09 12.56 -16.43
C ASN A 687 -49.69 12.70 -14.95
N ILE A 688 -49.50 11.58 -14.27
CA ILE A 688 -49.13 11.52 -12.86
C ILE A 688 -47.61 11.37 -12.78
N ASN A 689 -46.93 12.38 -12.23
CA ASN A 689 -45.49 12.35 -12.03
C ASN A 689 -45.14 11.47 -10.82
N THR A 690 -44.61 10.27 -11.09
CA THR A 690 -44.28 9.29 -10.05
C THR A 690 -43.13 9.74 -9.16
N LYS A 691 -42.31 10.71 -9.57
CA LYS A 691 -41.23 11.27 -8.73
C LYS A 691 -41.76 11.98 -7.49
N GLU A 692 -42.98 12.51 -7.56
CA GLU A 692 -43.64 13.27 -6.49
C GLU A 692 -44.45 12.36 -5.54
N ILE A 693 -44.53 11.07 -5.83
CA ILE A 693 -45.26 10.09 -5.01
C ILE A 693 -44.29 9.41 -4.03
N ASP A 694 -44.62 9.42 -2.74
CA ASP A 694 -43.88 8.73 -1.70
C ASP A 694 -44.08 7.19 -1.78
N ASP A 695 -42.97 6.47 -2.02
CA ASP A 695 -42.89 5.00 -2.15
C ASP A 695 -42.35 4.28 -0.90
N THR A 696 -42.40 4.91 0.28
CA THR A 696 -41.93 4.28 1.53
C THR A 696 -42.71 3.02 1.91
N ASN A 697 -44.01 2.93 1.60
CA ASN A 697 -44.82 1.71 1.73
C ASN A 697 -46.07 1.74 0.82
N GLU A 698 -46.77 0.62 0.67
CA GLU A 698 -47.97 0.54 -0.20
C GLU A 698 -49.07 1.54 0.22
N SER A 699 -49.25 1.77 1.53
CA SER A 699 -50.25 2.72 2.03
C SER A 699 -49.90 4.17 1.69
N SER A 700 -48.61 4.54 1.69
CA SER A 700 -48.15 5.88 1.29
C SER A 700 -48.38 6.12 -0.20
N ILE A 701 -48.11 5.11 -1.04
CA ILE A 701 -48.34 5.19 -2.49
C ILE A 701 -49.81 5.44 -2.79
N ILE A 702 -50.72 4.65 -2.20
CA ILE A 702 -52.17 4.78 -2.42
C ILE A 702 -52.66 6.17 -1.96
N LYS A 703 -52.28 6.61 -0.76
CA LYS A 703 -52.72 7.90 -0.18
C LYS A 703 -52.25 9.09 -1.01
N ASN A 704 -50.97 9.11 -1.41
CA ASN A 704 -50.43 10.21 -2.22
C ASN A 704 -51.01 10.19 -3.64
N THR A 705 -51.19 9.02 -4.23
CA THR A 705 -51.80 8.88 -5.56
C THR A 705 -53.24 9.38 -5.57
N GLN A 706 -54.04 9.03 -4.56
CA GLN A 706 -55.41 9.54 -4.40
C GLN A 706 -55.42 11.08 -4.28
N LYS A 707 -54.51 11.67 -3.50
CA LYS A 707 -54.39 13.13 -3.35
C LYS A 707 -54.04 13.80 -4.69
N THR A 708 -53.10 13.24 -5.44
CA THR A 708 -52.68 13.77 -6.75
C THR A 708 -53.82 13.69 -7.77
N LEU A 709 -54.49 12.53 -7.87
CA LEU A 709 -55.67 12.35 -8.72
C LEU A 709 -56.77 13.34 -8.39
N LEU A 710 -57.03 13.55 -7.10
CA LEU A 710 -58.06 14.48 -6.67
C LEU A 710 -57.72 15.93 -7.06
N SER A 711 -56.46 16.34 -6.88
CA SER A 711 -55.99 17.67 -7.27
C SER A 711 -56.12 17.89 -8.79
N GLN A 712 -55.61 16.95 -9.59
CA GLN A 712 -55.60 17.04 -11.05
C GLN A 712 -57.03 16.99 -11.62
N GLN A 713 -57.90 16.13 -11.10
CA GLN A 713 -59.30 16.08 -11.53
C GLN A 713 -60.09 17.34 -11.12
N ASN A 714 -59.83 17.91 -9.94
CA ASN A 714 -60.42 19.20 -9.55
C ASN A 714 -60.03 20.32 -10.51
N ALA A 715 -58.76 20.38 -10.93
CA ALA A 715 -58.32 21.33 -11.95
C ALA A 715 -59.02 21.07 -13.29
N LEU A 716 -59.11 19.81 -13.72
CA LEU A 716 -59.78 19.40 -14.95
C LEU A 716 -61.27 19.77 -14.97
N SER A 717 -61.98 19.64 -13.84
CA SER A 717 -63.41 19.99 -13.70
C SER A 717 -63.73 21.48 -13.87
N LYS A 718 -62.70 22.34 -13.76
CA LYS A 718 -62.80 23.80 -13.92
C LYS A 718 -62.40 24.26 -15.33
N SER A 719 -61.97 23.33 -16.18
CA SER A 719 -61.54 23.64 -17.54
C SER A 719 -62.73 24.05 -18.41
N LYS A 720 -62.56 25.12 -19.20
CA LYS A 720 -63.55 25.60 -20.17
C LYS A 720 -63.63 24.75 -21.45
N PHE A 721 -62.71 23.78 -21.62
CA PHE A 721 -62.55 23.00 -22.85
C PHE A 721 -63.43 21.75 -22.92
N TYR A 722 -64.14 21.38 -21.86
CA TYR A 722 -64.95 20.17 -21.81
C TYR A 722 -66.45 20.50 -21.67
N ASP A 723 -67.29 19.69 -22.32
CA ASP A 723 -68.74 19.87 -22.26
C ASP A 723 -69.33 19.57 -20.86
N SER A 724 -70.57 19.99 -20.64
CA SER A 724 -71.25 19.84 -19.36
C SER A 724 -71.41 18.37 -18.92
N LYS A 725 -71.56 17.43 -19.85
CA LYS A 725 -71.71 16.00 -19.56
C LYS A 725 -70.40 15.38 -19.08
N PHE A 726 -69.27 15.77 -19.68
CA PHE A 726 -67.93 15.36 -19.29
C PHE A 726 -67.55 15.90 -17.91
N VAL A 727 -67.89 17.16 -17.64
CA VAL A 727 -67.66 17.78 -16.32
C VAL A 727 -68.47 17.07 -15.22
N VAL A 728 -69.69 16.60 -15.51
CA VAL A 728 -70.48 15.78 -14.57
C VAL A 728 -69.79 14.45 -14.26
N ALA A 729 -69.22 13.78 -15.26
CA ALA A 729 -68.47 12.54 -15.06
C ALA A 729 -67.23 12.77 -14.16
N ILE A 730 -66.46 13.83 -14.39
CA ILE A 730 -65.31 14.19 -13.54
C ILE A 730 -65.75 14.51 -12.12
N LYS A 731 -66.80 15.33 -11.93
CA LYS A 731 -67.33 15.67 -10.60
C LYS A 731 -67.81 14.44 -9.83
N SER A 732 -68.43 13.47 -10.52
CA SER A 732 -68.80 12.18 -9.93
C SER A 732 -67.58 11.40 -9.44
N ASN A 733 -66.50 11.36 -10.23
CA ASN A 733 -65.25 10.72 -9.84
C ASN A 733 -64.57 11.42 -8.64
N ILE A 734 -64.53 12.76 -8.65
CA ILE A 734 -64.01 13.58 -7.54
C ILE A 734 -64.77 13.26 -6.24
N ASN A 735 -66.11 13.21 -6.29
CA ASN A 735 -66.94 12.91 -5.11
C ASN A 735 -66.64 11.52 -4.54
N LYS A 736 -66.55 10.50 -5.41
CA LYS A 736 -66.20 9.11 -5.00
C LYS A 736 -64.78 9.01 -4.44
N LEU A 737 -63.85 9.83 -4.94
CA LEU A 737 -62.49 9.95 -4.42
C LEU A 737 -62.44 10.72 -3.08
N GLN A 738 -63.35 11.65 -2.81
CA GLN A 738 -63.40 12.49 -1.59
C GLN A 738 -64.11 11.83 -0.39
N ASN A 739 -65.33 11.28 -0.53
CA ASN A 739 -66.17 10.82 0.61
C ASN A 739 -66.96 9.50 0.35
N ILE A 740 -67.48 8.86 1.42
CA ILE A 740 -67.44 7.40 1.75
C ILE A 740 -68.77 6.60 1.54
N PRO A 741 -68.87 5.31 1.98
CA PRO A 741 -69.36 5.05 3.35
C PRO A 741 -68.50 4.09 4.20
N ASP A 742 -68.27 4.50 5.46
CA ASP A 742 -68.41 3.60 6.60
C ASP A 742 -69.91 3.35 6.84
N GLN A 743 -70.23 2.12 7.22
CA GLN A 743 -71.51 1.57 7.69
C GLN A 743 -72.57 1.09 6.68
N GLN A 744 -72.62 -0.25 6.53
CA GLN A 744 -73.82 -1.00 6.92
C GLN A 744 -73.46 -1.96 8.06
N SER A 745 -73.74 -1.53 9.29
CA SER A 745 -74.27 -2.44 10.30
C SER A 745 -75.69 -2.81 9.87
N ARG A 746 -75.87 -4.04 9.36
CA ARG A 746 -77.09 -4.79 9.70
C ARG A 746 -76.78 -5.48 11.03
N THR A 747 -77.47 -5.01 12.04
CA THR A 747 -77.54 -5.52 13.40
C THR A 747 -77.66 -7.05 13.44
N GLN A 748 -76.76 -7.64 14.25
CA GLN A 748 -76.81 -8.94 14.93
C GLN A 748 -77.81 -10.00 14.42
N LYS A 749 -77.29 -10.96 13.66
CA LYS A 749 -77.38 -12.41 13.94
C LYS A 749 -76.45 -13.19 12.99
N GLU A 750 -75.38 -13.76 13.57
CA GLU A 750 -74.56 -14.89 13.11
C GLU A 750 -74.16 -14.98 11.62
N LYS A 751 -72.91 -14.58 11.30
CA LYS A 751 -72.10 -15.24 10.26
C LYS A 751 -70.71 -15.51 10.83
N GLY A 752 -70.45 -16.79 11.10
CA GLY A 752 -69.25 -17.29 11.78
C GLY A 752 -67.93 -17.05 11.03
N LEU A 753 -66.83 -17.48 11.66
CA LEU A 753 -65.48 -17.41 11.11
C LEU A 753 -65.42 -17.85 9.65
N SER A 754 -64.64 -17.13 8.83
CA SER A 754 -64.35 -17.58 7.46
C SER A 754 -63.75 -18.98 7.51
N LYS A 755 -64.09 -19.85 6.56
CA LYS A 755 -63.61 -21.25 6.55
C LYS A 755 -62.09 -21.35 6.65
N ALA A 756 -61.36 -20.41 6.04
CA ALA A 756 -59.90 -20.34 6.11
C ALA A 756 -59.41 -19.97 7.52
N GLU A 757 -60.04 -19.00 8.18
CA GLU A 757 -59.65 -18.59 9.53
C GLU A 757 -60.07 -19.63 10.58
N MET A 758 -61.23 -20.26 10.40
CA MET A 758 -61.72 -21.39 11.20
C MET A 758 -60.75 -22.59 11.10
N HIS A 759 -60.26 -22.90 9.89
CA HIS A 759 -59.22 -23.92 9.68
C HIS A 759 -57.86 -23.51 10.28
N ARG A 760 -57.45 -22.25 10.17
CA ARG A 760 -56.18 -21.74 10.73
C ARG A 760 -56.21 -21.82 12.25
N GLN A 761 -57.28 -21.36 12.89
CA GLN A 761 -57.45 -21.42 14.34
C GLN A 761 -57.57 -22.87 14.81
N ALA A 762 -58.36 -23.71 14.15
CA ALA A 762 -58.44 -25.14 14.46
C ALA A 762 -57.08 -25.85 14.34
N PHE A 763 -56.28 -25.53 13.32
CA PHE A 763 -54.93 -26.07 13.16
C PHE A 763 -53.99 -25.64 14.28
N LEU A 764 -53.99 -24.34 14.65
CA LEU A 764 -53.16 -23.84 15.74
C LEU A 764 -53.56 -24.43 17.10
N ILE A 765 -54.87 -24.57 17.38
CA ILE A 765 -55.38 -25.23 18.59
C ILE A 765 -55.00 -26.73 18.60
N SER A 766 -55.09 -27.43 17.47
CA SER A 766 -54.70 -28.85 17.37
C SER A 766 -53.21 -29.09 17.68
N ARG A 767 -52.37 -28.07 17.46
CA ARG A 767 -50.92 -28.08 17.70
C ARG A 767 -50.52 -27.47 19.05
N GLY A 768 -51.50 -27.09 19.88
CA GLY A 768 -51.27 -26.47 21.20
C GLY A 768 -50.64 -25.08 21.15
N ARG A 769 -50.70 -24.39 20.00
CA ARG A 769 -50.09 -23.06 19.79
C ARG A 769 -51.09 -21.91 19.92
N MET A 770 -52.32 -22.20 20.32
CA MET A 770 -53.39 -21.25 20.57
C MET A 770 -54.34 -21.83 21.62
N GLN A 771 -54.87 -20.99 22.51
CA GLN A 771 -55.86 -21.42 23.51
C GLN A 771 -57.22 -21.72 22.85
N PRO A 772 -58.06 -22.60 23.44
CA PRO A 772 -59.38 -22.94 22.91
C PRO A 772 -60.25 -21.70 22.70
N THR A 773 -61.03 -21.68 21.61
CA THR A 773 -61.96 -20.61 21.31
C THR A 773 -63.39 -21.02 21.70
N GLN A 774 -64.30 -20.05 21.83
CA GLN A 774 -65.72 -20.32 22.11
C GLN A 774 -66.50 -20.78 20.85
N ASP A 775 -65.86 -20.84 19.67
CA ASP A 775 -66.51 -21.30 18.42
C ASP A 775 -66.49 -22.83 18.30
N SER A 776 -67.66 -23.46 18.44
CA SER A 776 -67.82 -24.92 18.48
C SER A 776 -67.35 -25.61 17.20
N LYS A 777 -67.53 -24.98 16.03
CA LYS A 777 -67.07 -25.53 14.74
C LYS A 777 -65.55 -25.53 14.62
N THR A 778 -64.88 -24.47 15.06
CA THR A 778 -63.40 -24.43 15.15
C THR A 778 -62.87 -25.52 16.08
N MET A 779 -63.55 -25.77 17.21
CA MET A 779 -63.15 -26.80 18.18
C MET A 779 -63.35 -28.23 17.64
N GLU A 780 -64.45 -28.51 16.94
CA GLU A 780 -64.68 -29.82 16.30
C GLU A 780 -63.65 -30.10 15.19
N LEU A 781 -63.32 -29.08 14.39
CA LEU A 781 -62.31 -29.18 13.32
C LEU A 781 -60.89 -29.37 13.88
N SER A 782 -60.59 -28.78 15.04
CA SER A 782 -59.33 -28.98 15.78
C SER A 782 -59.20 -30.42 16.26
N GLN A 783 -60.28 -31.02 16.77
CA GLN A 783 -60.33 -32.42 17.20
C GLN A 783 -60.05 -33.37 16.03
N LYS A 784 -60.70 -33.15 14.88
CA LYS A 784 -60.45 -33.90 13.63
C LYS A 784 -59.01 -33.75 13.13
N PHE A 785 -58.39 -32.57 13.27
CA PHE A 785 -56.97 -32.40 12.96
C PHE A 785 -56.05 -33.15 13.91
N LYS A 786 -56.35 -33.21 15.21
CA LYS A 786 -55.59 -34.01 16.19
C LYS A 786 -55.63 -35.51 15.85
N GLU A 787 -56.80 -36.04 15.54
CA GLU A 787 -56.98 -37.45 15.15
C GLU A 787 -56.22 -37.79 13.86
N LYS A 788 -56.37 -36.97 12.81
CA LYS A 788 -55.68 -37.17 11.53
C LYS A 788 -54.14 -37.11 11.66
N TRP A 789 -53.63 -36.29 12.58
CA TRP A 789 -52.21 -36.23 12.90
C TRP A 789 -51.72 -37.45 13.70
N ALA A 790 -52.56 -38.01 14.58
CA ALA A 790 -52.26 -39.25 15.29
C ALA A 790 -52.18 -40.44 14.33
N THR A 791 -53.11 -40.55 13.37
CA THR A 791 -53.10 -41.60 12.34
C THR A 791 -51.88 -41.49 11.42
N ARG A 792 -51.51 -40.28 10.97
CA ARG A 792 -50.28 -40.04 10.17
C ARG A 792 -49.00 -40.38 10.93
N ARG A 793 -48.90 -40.06 12.23
CA ARG A 793 -47.74 -40.47 13.04
C ARG A 793 -47.67 -41.99 13.20
N GLY A 794 -48.81 -42.66 13.35
CA GLY A 794 -48.90 -44.13 13.36
C GLY A 794 -48.43 -44.76 12.04
N GLU A 795 -48.83 -44.22 10.89
CA GLU A 795 -48.39 -44.71 9.57
C GLU A 795 -46.91 -44.41 9.26
N ILE A 796 -46.39 -43.25 9.69
CA ILE A 796 -44.96 -42.91 9.54
C ILE A 796 -44.10 -43.85 10.40
N ASN A 797 -44.53 -44.16 11.64
CA ASN A 797 -43.86 -45.13 12.49
C ASN A 797 -43.91 -46.55 11.90
N LYS A 798 -45.03 -46.98 11.30
CA LYS A 798 -45.11 -48.27 10.59
C LYS A 798 -44.20 -48.33 9.36
N LYS A 799 -44.09 -47.25 8.56
CA LYS A 799 -43.16 -47.18 7.41
C LYS A 799 -41.69 -47.13 7.84
N GLN A 800 -41.36 -46.46 8.94
CA GLN A 800 -40.01 -46.47 9.50
C GLN A 800 -39.65 -47.84 10.08
N LEU A 801 -40.58 -48.52 10.76
CA LEU A 801 -40.39 -49.87 11.27
C LEU A 801 -40.21 -50.89 10.14
N ALA A 802 -41.01 -50.80 9.08
CA ALA A 802 -40.87 -51.64 7.88
C ALA A 802 -39.53 -51.42 7.16
N ARG A 803 -39.04 -50.18 7.07
CA ARG A 803 -37.69 -49.88 6.53
C ARG A 803 -36.57 -50.43 7.42
N LYS A 804 -36.74 -50.40 8.74
CA LYS A 804 -35.77 -50.96 9.70
C LYS A 804 -35.71 -52.49 9.62
N HIS A 805 -36.87 -53.16 9.53
CA HIS A 805 -36.95 -54.60 9.28
C HIS A 805 -36.37 -54.99 7.91
N ALA A 806 -36.64 -54.24 6.85
CA ALA A 806 -36.07 -54.50 5.52
C ALA A 806 -34.53 -54.32 5.47
N MET A 807 -33.97 -53.37 6.23
CA MET A 807 -32.52 -53.24 6.40
C MET A 807 -31.92 -54.36 7.26
N GLN A 808 -32.61 -54.82 8.31
CA GLN A 808 -32.16 -55.93 9.14
C GLN A 808 -32.19 -57.27 8.37
N SER A 809 -33.21 -57.53 7.55
CA SER A 809 -33.23 -58.71 6.67
C SER A 809 -32.11 -58.66 5.62
N ARG A 810 -31.82 -57.50 5.03
CA ARG A 810 -30.70 -57.34 4.06
C ARG A 810 -29.29 -57.44 4.68
N ASN A 811 -29.16 -57.26 5.99
CA ASN A 811 -27.91 -57.46 6.74
C ASN A 811 -27.81 -58.85 7.40
N LEU A 812 -28.83 -59.70 7.27
CA LEU A 812 -28.83 -61.11 7.68
C LEU A 812 -28.68 -62.05 6.47
N GLU A 813 -28.98 -61.59 5.25
CA GLU A 813 -28.69 -62.27 3.97
C GLU A 813 -27.32 -61.89 3.36
N ARG A 814 -26.61 -60.90 3.92
CA ARG A 814 -25.21 -60.57 3.63
C ARG A 814 -24.36 -60.92 4.83
#